data_AF-A0A5C8FWK7-F1
#
_entry.id   AF-A0A5C8FWK7-F1
#
_cell.length_a   1.000
_cell.length_b   1.000
_cell.length_c   1.000
_cell.angle_alpha   90.00
_cell.angle_beta   90.00
_cell.angle_gamma   90.00
#
_symmetry.space_group_name_H-M   'P 1'
#
loop_
_entity.id
_entity.type
_entity.pdbx_description
1 polymer ?
#
loop_
_entity_poly.entity_id
_entity_poly.type
_entity_poly.pdbx_seq_one_letter_code
_entity_poly.pdbx_strand_id
1 'polypeptide(L)'
;MNNNLREYIESFNNIIWLYRNIIDNKILENENLKSIDNEAKKELFDYIFDKYLDSESELNSLSVDSRYYSVVIHFLNKIEIFLPIEEYCNNKIRDEIKKIKISNVRDIFMHLDMALFLDDKSLLNKIPFSEYLSFISDSIKDINYGNGYYYAKSMPLIFIINLLLEKIKEKEDIDKILDVIKKFDEFGQYNILEYIIYSLDEEEIKSDLIYNNLIKYCIELFNEEKLRKSHLNKRITKILEVIIDAIFEDIERLKFILDIYFPKDEKELEEIYQYIDYKEKYKLDIPLYCLSKNKVDIKNTLTDIQCDIIIKYLALYVRKDKDNEIKIIVKNILDEDIDLRIYWNLVRENFLEYCSKTFDIIFFNRYRNILQLLNPTVDEFNNFSEQVKNVFYWHLIKEDNKELYSLIPEEVKKAIEIDKRYKEKIGEEKRLFQEERIKCVHKFFDKNKILEDIDNIIKALGNNPTFQDLSYYNDEYYKGKYENKEKYLESEIIIINPFIIDYFLIVSKYLIKNISMSKIKEYVENYWDKHWGIHLYNYLKRKNDIVDRVSFDDNEKDKIKNYFKSYNYSETIKDLHNCLEGTFDNSYLYFIFYNLENIFKDIKFEYDEEILINMLKIPYDYYKGDIKLYNNYYYLEYFGVIMEYDADNINFDIFFIGNEEMKSSIFKKLIESIDKNMITNEFGSYYALLSIIKLYNSDKENLYTYYNKIVELVAHFYTSSLNKVEFSQIYNIINSFVQENNLDNNILDIINESKQINYDHLKYINNLQRKLLEEEIFYTSSCYKLIYEIRRKINSKDIKISHNINPSTIENIKYELNQLYQHNNFDYLNQVEFNNLKNKIKNISDKFINDTDLNFEESMIYNNLLYLQNFIVEDITIWQKFTEFLINNKDYYYSDMIIEKLIFENLFEYIDKNNFKFDFFIDNLILLYNSIIEKPYKDGIIPNETLIHRFLDNVILALIDLKLDENLYKNIYDNITYLNYFVKNAIKENIFNDFPPVKITIKNGEYFVYDLENNFRFETNDIDDLVKRLVPNDFNNVSRILKFQYLLNDINNETLTMSHPYIFEDKNECLYSLDKKVYMACFSKTIDKDNAYAWWKIYGITPDDNLENIKVRIIFNKRDLLKNILLKKDKNFEYYFGDIKYIGDKKEKNDDIKDFFEKSTSFKFEREFRILIKYIGIDEIPNDKYNDKYKIFFKLDLDNKLYKSITLDNKLSFDPYRNLEGKHKEAIKHILKEAQDKI
;
A
#
# COMPACT_ATOMS: atom_id res chain seq x y z
N MET A 1 -30.24 -15.97 7.31
CA MET A 1 -28.90 -16.45 7.64
C MET A 1 -28.88 -17.34 8.87
N ASN A 2 -28.65 -18.63 8.63
CA ASN A 2 -28.27 -19.62 9.63
C ASN A 2 -27.06 -19.11 10.46
N ASN A 3 -27.08 -19.23 11.78
CA ASN A 3 -26.02 -18.69 12.65
C ASN A 3 -24.63 -19.29 12.35
N ASN A 4 -24.54 -20.58 12.04
CA ASN A 4 -23.27 -21.22 11.68
C ASN A 4 -22.72 -20.68 10.36
N LEU A 5 -23.62 -20.38 9.40
CA LEU A 5 -23.25 -19.76 8.13
C LEU A 5 -22.79 -18.32 8.34
N ARG A 6 -23.45 -17.59 9.25
CA ARG A 6 -23.10 -16.22 9.62
C ARG A 6 -21.72 -16.13 10.25
N GLU A 7 -21.45 -16.93 11.28
CA GLU A 7 -20.14 -17.01 11.92
C GLU A 7 -19.04 -17.40 10.93
N TYR A 8 -19.35 -18.31 10.00
CA TYR A 8 -18.40 -18.69 8.96
C TYR A 8 -18.10 -17.55 7.98
N ILE A 9 -19.11 -16.82 7.50
CA ILE A 9 -18.90 -15.64 6.65
C ILE A 9 -18.11 -14.55 7.39
N GLU A 10 -18.44 -14.31 8.67
CA GLU A 10 -17.77 -13.33 9.54
C GLU A 10 -16.34 -13.74 9.93
N SER A 11 -15.96 -15.02 9.76
CA SER A 11 -14.59 -15.50 10.04
C SER A 11 -13.55 -15.10 8.98
N PHE A 12 -13.98 -14.60 7.82
CA PHE A 12 -13.07 -14.15 6.77
C PHE A 12 -12.93 -12.63 6.80
N ASN A 13 -11.67 -12.16 6.77
CA ASN A 13 -11.35 -10.74 6.76
C ASN A 13 -11.85 -10.01 5.49
N ASN A 14 -12.10 -10.73 4.39
CA ASN A 14 -12.74 -10.18 3.21
C ASN A 14 -13.46 -11.23 2.35
N ILE A 15 -14.27 -10.75 1.41
CA ILE A 15 -15.10 -11.56 0.51
C ILE A 15 -14.27 -12.42 -0.47
N ILE A 16 -13.07 -11.98 -0.86
CA ILE A 16 -12.20 -12.73 -1.78
C ILE A 16 -11.78 -14.05 -1.12
N TRP A 17 -11.34 -14.01 0.13
CA TRP A 17 -10.92 -15.22 0.85
C TRP A 17 -12.07 -16.19 1.09
N LEU A 18 -13.26 -15.66 1.40
CA LEU A 18 -14.47 -16.47 1.51
C LEU A 18 -14.80 -17.15 0.17
N TYR A 19 -14.82 -16.39 -0.93
CA TYR A 19 -15.12 -16.93 -2.26
C TYR A 19 -14.08 -17.98 -2.68
N ARG A 20 -12.79 -17.73 -2.45
CA ARG A 20 -11.71 -18.69 -2.70
C ARG A 20 -11.89 -19.99 -1.93
N ASN A 21 -12.25 -19.91 -0.65
CA ASN A 21 -12.50 -21.09 0.16
C ASN A 21 -13.66 -21.94 -0.40
N ILE A 22 -14.66 -21.27 -0.99
CA ILE A 22 -15.83 -21.90 -1.57
C ILE A 22 -15.53 -22.55 -2.93
N ILE A 23 -14.85 -21.85 -3.85
CA ILE A 23 -14.50 -22.39 -5.17
C ILE A 23 -13.45 -23.51 -5.10
N ASP A 24 -12.58 -23.49 -4.08
CA ASP A 24 -11.66 -24.59 -3.77
C ASP A 24 -12.35 -25.76 -3.03
N ASN A 25 -13.66 -25.67 -2.78
CA ASN A 25 -14.47 -26.63 -2.02
C ASN A 25 -14.00 -26.87 -0.57
N LYS A 26 -13.11 -26.03 -0.01
CA LYS A 26 -12.60 -26.12 1.37
C LYS A 26 -13.67 -25.89 2.43
N ILE A 27 -14.75 -25.20 2.09
CA ILE A 27 -15.92 -25.03 2.95
C ILE A 27 -16.49 -26.39 3.42
N LEU A 28 -16.32 -27.45 2.62
CA LEU A 28 -16.78 -28.80 2.93
C LEU A 28 -15.91 -29.54 3.96
N GLU A 29 -14.74 -29.00 4.30
CA GLU A 29 -13.88 -29.49 5.40
C GLU A 29 -14.45 -29.08 6.77
N ASN A 30 -15.31 -28.06 6.83
CA ASN A 30 -16.00 -27.66 8.06
C ASN A 30 -17.21 -28.57 8.32
N GLU A 31 -17.11 -29.42 9.35
CA GLU A 31 -18.15 -30.40 9.70
C GLU A 31 -19.53 -29.77 9.96
N ASN A 32 -19.57 -28.54 10.49
CA ASN A 32 -20.82 -27.83 10.78
C ASN A 32 -21.49 -27.25 9.53
N LEU A 33 -20.76 -27.14 8.41
CA LEU A 33 -21.25 -26.56 7.15
C LEU A 33 -21.46 -27.60 6.04
N LYS A 34 -20.92 -28.81 6.21
CA LYS A 34 -21.08 -29.92 5.26
C LYS A 34 -22.55 -30.33 5.02
N SER A 35 -23.43 -30.05 5.99
CA SER A 35 -24.85 -30.44 5.98
C SER A 35 -25.83 -29.27 6.02
N ILE A 36 -25.43 -28.05 5.61
CA ILE A 36 -26.38 -26.94 5.52
C ILE A 36 -27.47 -27.23 4.47
N ASP A 37 -28.68 -26.78 4.77
CA ASP A 37 -29.83 -26.97 3.89
C ASP A 37 -29.73 -26.13 2.60
N ASN A 38 -30.62 -26.42 1.65
CA ASN A 38 -30.61 -25.74 0.35
C ASN A 38 -30.96 -24.25 0.46
N GLU A 39 -31.70 -23.80 1.48
CA GLU A 39 -32.00 -22.37 1.66
C GLU A 39 -30.77 -21.61 2.15
N ALA A 40 -30.01 -22.17 3.09
CA ALA A 40 -28.73 -21.62 3.52
C ALA A 40 -27.69 -21.60 2.39
N LYS A 41 -27.69 -22.61 1.50
CA LYS A 41 -26.83 -22.59 0.30
C LYS A 41 -27.22 -21.48 -0.68
N LYS A 42 -28.53 -21.23 -0.86
CA LYS A 42 -29.02 -20.11 -1.67
C LYS A 42 -28.63 -18.78 -1.04
N GLU A 43 -28.79 -18.62 0.27
CA GLU A 43 -28.36 -17.42 1.00
C GLU A 43 -26.85 -17.17 0.82
N LEU A 44 -26.01 -18.22 0.89
CA LEU A 44 -24.56 -18.10 0.67
C LEU A 44 -24.23 -17.70 -0.77
N PHE A 45 -24.85 -18.35 -1.75
CA PHE A 45 -24.67 -18.01 -3.16
C PHE A 45 -25.13 -16.58 -3.45
N ASP A 46 -26.29 -16.19 -2.92
CA ASP A 46 -26.85 -14.85 -3.06
C ASP A 46 -25.93 -13.80 -2.44
N TYR A 47 -25.40 -14.04 -1.24
CA TYR A 47 -24.44 -13.14 -0.61
C TYR A 47 -23.20 -12.90 -1.48
N ILE A 48 -22.60 -13.96 -2.04
CA ILE A 48 -21.41 -13.86 -2.90
C ILE A 48 -21.74 -13.20 -4.22
N PHE A 49 -22.83 -13.63 -4.85
CA PHE A 49 -23.23 -13.13 -6.16
C PHE A 49 -23.65 -11.67 -6.09
N ASP A 50 -24.38 -11.28 -5.05
CA ASP A 50 -24.76 -9.89 -4.82
C ASP A 50 -23.52 -9.02 -4.52
N LYS A 51 -22.51 -9.55 -3.79
CA LYS A 51 -21.22 -8.87 -3.62
C LYS A 51 -20.43 -8.75 -4.91
N TYR A 52 -20.44 -9.75 -5.78
CA TYR A 52 -19.81 -9.65 -7.09
C TYR A 52 -20.51 -8.61 -8.01
N LEU A 53 -21.83 -8.50 -7.93
CA LEU A 53 -22.59 -7.50 -8.68
C LEU A 53 -22.35 -6.07 -8.19
N ASP A 54 -21.93 -5.92 -6.93
CA ASP A 54 -21.59 -4.67 -6.26
C ASP A 54 -20.21 -4.17 -6.71
N SER A 55 -20.18 -3.05 -7.44
CA SER A 55 -18.94 -2.44 -7.96
C SER A 55 -17.98 -1.95 -6.88
N GLU A 56 -18.42 -1.80 -5.64
CA GLU A 56 -17.57 -1.40 -4.50
C GLU A 56 -16.97 -2.60 -3.76
N SER A 57 -17.34 -3.83 -4.13
CA SER A 57 -16.82 -5.04 -3.52
C SER A 57 -15.40 -5.37 -3.97
N GLU A 58 -14.59 -5.92 -3.07
CA GLU A 58 -13.27 -6.47 -3.42
C GLU A 58 -13.36 -7.70 -4.34
N LEU A 59 -14.55 -8.33 -4.48
CA LEU A 59 -14.75 -9.50 -5.32
C LEU A 59 -14.88 -9.11 -6.81
N ASN A 60 -13.75 -9.19 -7.52
CA ASN A 60 -13.68 -8.64 -8.88
C ASN A 60 -14.07 -9.60 -10.04
N SER A 61 -14.16 -10.92 -9.81
CA SER A 61 -14.51 -11.92 -10.85
C SER A 61 -15.09 -13.20 -10.24
N LEU A 62 -16.05 -13.82 -10.93
CA LEU A 62 -16.56 -15.15 -10.60
C LEU A 62 -15.78 -16.27 -11.30
N SER A 63 -15.51 -16.10 -12.60
CA SER A 63 -14.99 -17.19 -13.42
C SER A 63 -13.47 -17.27 -13.42
N VAL A 64 -12.75 -16.24 -12.97
CA VAL A 64 -11.28 -16.19 -13.06
C VAL A 64 -10.65 -15.81 -11.73
N ASP A 65 -9.88 -16.73 -11.15
CA ASP A 65 -8.95 -16.39 -10.06
C ASP A 65 -7.52 -16.25 -10.60
N SER A 66 -6.91 -15.10 -10.33
CA SER A 66 -5.49 -14.87 -10.58
C SER A 66 -4.70 -15.24 -9.33
N ARG A 67 -4.16 -16.47 -9.30
CA ARG A 67 -3.16 -16.86 -8.30
C ARG A 67 -1.81 -16.32 -8.72
N TYR A 68 -0.87 -16.18 -7.78
CA TYR A 68 0.52 -15.91 -8.14
C TYR A 68 0.99 -17.02 -9.12
N TYR A 69 1.22 -16.63 -10.38
CA TYR A 69 1.74 -17.46 -11.48
C TYR A 69 0.80 -18.52 -12.11
N SER A 70 -0.52 -18.45 -11.89
CA SER A 70 -1.49 -19.22 -12.69
C SER A 70 -2.86 -18.55 -12.74
N VAL A 71 -3.52 -18.63 -13.91
CA VAL A 71 -4.93 -18.25 -14.07
C VAL A 71 -5.75 -19.53 -14.00
N VAL A 72 -6.71 -19.58 -13.07
CA VAL A 72 -7.65 -20.71 -12.99
C VAL A 72 -9.03 -20.24 -13.40
N ILE A 73 -9.61 -20.94 -14.37
CA ILE A 73 -10.99 -20.73 -14.78
C ILE A 73 -11.88 -21.63 -13.93
N HIS A 74 -12.86 -21.04 -13.26
CA HIS A 74 -13.83 -21.73 -12.43
C HIS A 74 -15.19 -21.74 -13.12
N PHE A 75 -15.86 -22.90 -13.04
CA PHE A 75 -17.22 -23.09 -13.54
C PHE A 75 -18.14 -23.43 -12.37
N LEU A 76 -19.37 -22.91 -12.41
CA LEU A 76 -20.38 -23.15 -11.37
C LEU A 76 -20.60 -24.65 -11.13
N ASN A 77 -20.62 -25.45 -12.20
CA ASN A 77 -20.80 -26.91 -12.15
C ASN A 77 -19.61 -27.67 -11.49
N LYS A 78 -18.55 -26.97 -11.07
CA LYS A 78 -17.41 -27.52 -10.32
C LYS A 78 -17.41 -27.14 -8.83
N ILE A 79 -18.34 -26.29 -8.40
CA ILE A 79 -18.45 -25.85 -7.00
C ILE A 79 -19.44 -26.76 -6.28
N GLU A 80 -18.91 -27.71 -5.51
CA GLU A 80 -19.67 -28.83 -4.93
C GLU A 80 -20.80 -28.37 -4.00
N ILE A 81 -20.58 -27.31 -3.22
CA ILE A 81 -21.60 -26.81 -2.30
C ILE A 81 -22.84 -26.26 -3.02
N PHE A 82 -22.71 -25.81 -4.27
CA PHE A 82 -23.80 -25.26 -5.07
C PHE A 82 -24.45 -26.27 -6.02
N LEU A 83 -23.87 -27.46 -6.24
CA LEU A 83 -24.48 -28.50 -7.08
C LEU A 83 -25.95 -28.82 -6.71
N PRO A 84 -26.33 -28.94 -5.41
CA PRO A 84 -27.72 -29.23 -5.05
C PRO A 84 -28.72 -28.10 -5.35
N ILE A 85 -28.22 -26.90 -5.64
CA ILE A 85 -29.00 -25.70 -5.98
C ILE A 85 -28.61 -25.12 -7.34
N GLU A 86 -27.95 -25.92 -8.19
CA GLU A 86 -27.37 -25.46 -9.47
C GLU A 86 -28.43 -24.81 -10.37
N GLU A 87 -29.65 -25.36 -10.42
CA GLU A 87 -30.76 -24.77 -11.18
C GLU A 87 -31.11 -23.35 -10.70
N TYR A 88 -31.09 -23.12 -9.38
CA TYR A 88 -31.33 -21.80 -8.81
C TYR A 88 -30.21 -20.83 -9.20
N CYS A 89 -28.95 -21.22 -8.99
CA CYS A 89 -27.79 -20.41 -9.36
C CYS A 89 -27.78 -20.09 -10.86
N ASN A 90 -28.01 -21.09 -11.71
CA ASN A 90 -28.10 -20.95 -13.17
C ASN A 90 -29.19 -19.95 -13.57
N ASN A 91 -30.40 -20.09 -13.01
CA ASN A 91 -31.50 -19.19 -13.32
C ASN A 91 -31.19 -17.76 -12.87
N LYS A 92 -30.66 -17.58 -11.66
CA LYS A 92 -30.29 -16.27 -11.13
C LYS A 92 -29.24 -15.57 -11.98
N ILE A 93 -28.15 -16.27 -12.34
CA ILE A 93 -27.10 -15.70 -13.20
C ILE A 93 -27.63 -15.43 -14.61
N ARG A 94 -28.39 -16.35 -15.21
CA ARG A 94 -28.97 -16.14 -16.56
C ARG A 94 -29.92 -14.95 -16.61
N ASP A 95 -30.69 -14.75 -15.55
CA ASP A 95 -31.60 -13.62 -15.45
C ASP A 95 -30.84 -12.31 -15.32
N GLU A 96 -29.71 -12.28 -14.59
CA GLU A 96 -28.81 -11.14 -14.61
C GLU A 96 -28.17 -10.92 -15.98
N ILE A 97 -27.65 -11.95 -16.64
CA ILE A 97 -27.08 -11.84 -17.99
C ILE A 97 -28.09 -11.24 -18.98
N LYS A 98 -29.36 -11.66 -18.94
CA LYS A 98 -30.43 -11.09 -19.79
C LYS A 98 -30.69 -9.60 -19.51
N LYS A 99 -30.41 -9.13 -18.30
CA LYS A 99 -30.56 -7.71 -17.89
C LYS A 99 -29.37 -6.86 -18.33
N ILE A 100 -28.20 -7.47 -18.57
CA ILE A 100 -27.01 -6.75 -19.03
C ILE A 100 -27.26 -6.16 -20.42
N LYS A 101 -27.51 -4.86 -20.46
CA LYS A 101 -27.33 -4.04 -21.67
C LYS A 101 -25.83 -3.78 -21.81
N ILE A 102 -25.30 -3.51 -23.00
CA ILE A 102 -23.87 -3.19 -23.20
C ILE A 102 -23.72 -1.69 -23.50
N SER A 103 -22.84 -0.98 -22.79
CA SER A 103 -22.68 0.49 -22.88
C SER A 103 -21.39 1.03 -22.27
N ASN A 104 -20.67 0.17 -21.58
CA ASN A 104 -19.36 0.43 -21.04
C ASN A 104 -18.64 -0.92 -20.90
N VAL A 105 -17.36 -0.88 -20.57
CA VAL A 105 -16.52 -2.07 -20.54
C VAL A 105 -16.78 -2.94 -19.31
N ARG A 106 -17.28 -2.38 -18.19
CA ARG A 106 -17.71 -3.19 -17.03
C ARG A 106 -18.83 -4.15 -17.42
N ASP A 107 -19.79 -3.72 -18.22
CA ASP A 107 -20.91 -4.59 -18.64
C ASP A 107 -20.46 -5.68 -19.61
N ILE A 108 -19.49 -5.36 -20.47
CA ILE A 108 -18.83 -6.35 -21.33
C ILE A 108 -18.14 -7.39 -20.43
N PHE A 109 -17.35 -6.93 -19.46
CA PHE A 109 -16.69 -7.80 -18.49
C PHE A 109 -17.68 -8.70 -17.76
N MET A 110 -18.72 -8.14 -17.14
CA MET A 110 -19.73 -8.89 -16.38
C MET A 110 -20.45 -9.92 -17.25
N HIS A 111 -20.81 -9.55 -18.49
CA HIS A 111 -21.45 -10.49 -19.39
C HIS A 111 -20.52 -11.66 -19.75
N LEU A 112 -19.26 -11.37 -20.08
CA LEU A 112 -18.27 -12.40 -20.40
C LEU A 112 -17.99 -13.30 -19.20
N ASP A 113 -17.73 -12.71 -18.03
CA ASP A 113 -17.35 -13.42 -16.80
C ASP A 113 -18.49 -14.31 -16.28
N MET A 114 -19.72 -13.80 -16.22
CA MET A 114 -20.89 -14.60 -15.81
C MET A 114 -21.21 -15.69 -16.84
N ALA A 115 -21.15 -15.38 -18.14
CA ALA A 115 -21.43 -16.37 -19.17
C ALA A 115 -20.39 -17.49 -19.16
N LEU A 116 -19.11 -17.14 -18.93
CA LEU A 116 -18.04 -18.11 -18.78
C LEU A 116 -18.23 -18.95 -17.52
N PHE A 117 -18.58 -18.34 -16.38
CA PHE A 117 -18.83 -19.05 -15.13
C PHE A 117 -19.93 -20.12 -15.24
N LEU A 118 -20.94 -19.89 -16.07
CA LEU A 118 -22.02 -20.85 -16.33
C LEU A 118 -21.62 -22.04 -17.22
N ASP A 119 -20.52 -21.95 -17.97
CA ASP A 119 -20.08 -22.95 -18.95
C ASP A 119 -21.17 -23.32 -20.00
N ASP A 120 -22.06 -22.38 -20.34
CA ASP A 120 -23.11 -22.64 -21.35
C ASP A 120 -22.67 -22.23 -22.75
N LYS A 121 -22.25 -23.22 -23.55
CA LYS A 121 -21.86 -23.03 -24.95
C LYS A 121 -22.92 -22.32 -25.80
N SER A 122 -24.22 -22.50 -25.53
CA SER A 122 -25.29 -21.85 -26.29
C SER A 122 -25.38 -20.35 -26.00
N LEU A 123 -25.03 -19.95 -24.78
CA LEU A 123 -24.97 -18.56 -24.34
C LEU A 123 -23.69 -17.90 -24.85
N LEU A 124 -22.55 -18.55 -24.66
CA LEU A 124 -21.25 -18.10 -25.14
C LEU A 124 -21.24 -17.90 -26.68
N ASN A 125 -21.91 -18.78 -27.43
CA ASN A 125 -22.00 -18.64 -28.89
C ASN A 125 -22.73 -17.38 -29.37
N LYS A 126 -23.65 -16.84 -28.57
CA LYS A 126 -24.45 -15.65 -28.89
C LYS A 126 -23.76 -14.33 -28.56
N ILE A 127 -22.58 -14.38 -27.93
CA ILE A 127 -21.83 -13.18 -27.56
C ILE A 127 -21.35 -12.46 -28.83
N PRO A 128 -21.68 -11.16 -29.01
CA PRO A 128 -21.31 -10.39 -30.20
C PRO A 128 -19.88 -9.86 -30.10
N PHE A 129 -18.88 -10.75 -30.23
CA PHE A 129 -17.47 -10.40 -30.01
C PHE A 129 -16.95 -9.24 -30.86
N SER A 130 -17.35 -9.14 -32.13
CA SER A 130 -16.92 -8.05 -33.00
C SER A 130 -17.41 -6.68 -32.51
N GLU A 131 -18.64 -6.63 -31.98
CA GLU A 131 -19.18 -5.42 -31.38
C GLU A 131 -18.45 -5.07 -30.09
N TYR A 132 -18.10 -6.06 -29.27
CA TYR A 132 -17.36 -5.83 -28.02
C TYR A 132 -15.94 -5.35 -28.26
N LEU A 133 -15.25 -5.93 -29.25
CA LEU A 133 -13.92 -5.47 -29.65
C LEU A 133 -13.96 -4.04 -30.20
N SER A 134 -14.94 -3.71 -31.05
CA SER A 134 -15.12 -2.34 -31.55
C SER A 134 -15.40 -1.36 -30.40
N PHE A 135 -16.28 -1.74 -29.48
CA PHE A 135 -16.64 -0.93 -28.33
C PHE A 135 -15.42 -0.65 -27.45
N ILE A 136 -14.68 -1.69 -27.07
CA ILE A 136 -13.47 -1.55 -26.25
C ILE A 136 -12.47 -0.65 -26.96
N SER A 137 -12.16 -0.93 -28.22
CA SER A 137 -11.25 -0.14 -29.06
C SER A 137 -11.57 1.36 -29.05
N ASP A 138 -12.85 1.72 -29.21
CA ASP A 138 -13.27 3.13 -29.28
C ASP A 138 -13.21 3.83 -27.92
N SER A 139 -13.25 3.06 -26.82
CA SER A 139 -13.25 3.56 -25.43
C SER A 139 -11.89 3.50 -24.73
N ILE A 140 -10.81 3.01 -25.35
CA ILE A 140 -9.47 2.91 -24.72
C ILE A 140 -8.97 4.26 -24.17
N LYS A 141 -9.26 5.36 -24.87
CA LYS A 141 -8.92 6.72 -24.43
C LYS A 141 -9.64 7.18 -23.16
N ASP A 142 -10.68 6.46 -22.74
CA ASP A 142 -11.46 6.72 -21.53
C ASP A 142 -10.97 5.87 -20.33
N ILE A 143 -9.81 5.19 -20.46
CA ILE A 143 -9.21 4.43 -19.36
C ILE A 143 -8.72 5.37 -18.25
N ASN A 144 -9.09 5.05 -17.02
CA ASN A 144 -8.59 5.67 -15.80
C ASN A 144 -8.39 4.61 -14.70
N TYR A 145 -7.95 5.03 -13.51
CA TYR A 145 -7.71 4.11 -12.39
C TYR A 145 -8.95 3.33 -11.95
N GLY A 146 -10.17 3.89 -12.12
CA GLY A 146 -11.42 3.26 -11.69
C GLY A 146 -11.96 2.19 -12.66
N ASN A 147 -11.58 2.23 -13.94
CA ASN A 147 -12.11 1.30 -14.94
C ASN A 147 -11.07 0.42 -15.64
N GLY A 148 -9.76 0.73 -15.49
CA GLY A 148 -8.68 0.03 -16.19
C GLY A 148 -8.68 -1.49 -15.97
N TYR A 149 -9.11 -1.95 -14.80
CA TYR A 149 -9.30 -3.36 -14.48
C TYR A 149 -10.23 -4.06 -15.48
N TYR A 150 -11.40 -3.48 -15.78
CA TYR A 150 -12.39 -4.10 -16.68
C TYR A 150 -11.87 -4.21 -18.11
N TYR A 151 -11.08 -3.25 -18.58
CA TYR A 151 -10.41 -3.34 -19.89
C TYR A 151 -9.38 -4.45 -19.90
N ALA A 152 -8.51 -4.49 -18.88
CA ALA A 152 -7.47 -5.50 -18.75
C ALA A 152 -8.03 -6.92 -18.64
N LYS A 153 -9.27 -7.09 -18.15
CA LYS A 153 -9.94 -8.39 -17.97
C LYS A 153 -10.90 -8.78 -19.07
N SER A 154 -11.59 -7.84 -19.70
CA SER A 154 -12.51 -8.13 -20.81
C SER A 154 -11.76 -8.67 -22.03
N MET A 155 -10.60 -8.08 -22.35
CA MET A 155 -9.82 -8.48 -23.52
C MET A 155 -9.35 -9.95 -23.45
N PRO A 156 -8.76 -10.42 -22.33
CA PRO A 156 -8.45 -11.84 -22.16
C PRO A 156 -9.69 -12.74 -22.22
N LEU A 157 -10.81 -12.35 -21.58
CA LEU A 157 -12.03 -13.16 -21.60
C LEU A 157 -12.62 -13.32 -23.00
N ILE A 158 -12.59 -12.28 -23.83
CA ILE A 158 -12.98 -12.37 -25.25
C ILE A 158 -12.12 -13.41 -25.97
N PHE A 159 -10.81 -13.40 -25.74
CA PHE A 159 -9.90 -14.36 -26.33
C PHE A 159 -10.19 -15.79 -25.86
N ILE A 160 -10.24 -16.00 -24.54
CA ILE A 160 -10.48 -17.30 -23.88
C ILE A 160 -11.81 -17.91 -24.34
N ILE A 161 -12.89 -17.13 -24.39
CA ILE A 161 -14.19 -17.66 -24.81
C ILE A 161 -14.17 -18.04 -26.31
N ASN A 162 -13.56 -17.23 -27.18
CA ASN A 162 -13.43 -17.60 -28.60
C ASN A 162 -12.58 -18.85 -28.79
N LEU A 163 -11.56 -19.06 -27.95
CA LEU A 163 -10.75 -20.27 -27.93
C LEU A 163 -11.59 -21.48 -27.50
N LEU A 164 -12.30 -21.41 -26.36
CA LEU A 164 -13.19 -22.46 -25.84
C LEU A 164 -14.33 -22.84 -26.80
N LEU A 165 -14.77 -21.88 -27.63
CA LEU A 165 -15.79 -22.10 -28.66
C LEU A 165 -15.21 -22.56 -30.01
N GLU A 166 -13.90 -22.78 -30.10
CA GLU A 166 -13.19 -23.14 -31.34
C GLU A 166 -13.45 -22.14 -32.48
N LYS A 167 -13.61 -20.85 -32.14
CA LYS A 167 -13.84 -19.75 -33.11
C LYS A 167 -12.54 -19.17 -33.67
N ILE A 168 -11.40 -19.40 -33.03
CA ILE A 168 -10.08 -18.97 -33.51
C ILE A 168 -9.59 -20.01 -34.52
N LYS A 169 -9.74 -19.75 -35.82
CA LYS A 169 -9.40 -20.71 -36.89
C LYS A 169 -8.38 -20.19 -37.88
N GLU A 170 -8.38 -18.88 -38.10
CA GLU A 170 -7.50 -18.22 -39.06
C GLU A 170 -6.78 -17.04 -38.40
N LYS A 171 -5.72 -16.56 -39.06
CA LYS A 171 -4.88 -15.47 -38.55
C LYS A 171 -5.72 -14.22 -38.28
N GLU A 172 -6.66 -13.94 -39.17
CA GLU A 172 -7.56 -12.79 -39.13
C GLU A 172 -8.41 -12.76 -37.84
N ASP A 173 -8.66 -13.90 -37.20
CA ASP A 173 -9.40 -13.95 -35.93
C ASP A 173 -8.56 -13.45 -34.76
N ILE A 174 -7.27 -13.77 -34.76
CA ILE A 174 -6.30 -13.30 -33.76
C ILE A 174 -5.96 -11.82 -34.01
N ASP A 175 -5.73 -11.45 -35.27
CA ASP A 175 -5.37 -10.08 -35.65
C ASP A 175 -6.45 -9.07 -35.22
N LYS A 176 -7.74 -9.42 -35.35
CA LYS A 176 -8.85 -8.57 -34.86
C LYS A 176 -8.74 -8.24 -33.36
N ILE A 177 -8.30 -9.20 -32.55
CA ILE A 177 -8.15 -9.01 -31.10
C ILE A 177 -6.87 -8.22 -30.82
N LEU A 178 -5.76 -8.59 -31.47
CA LEU A 178 -4.47 -7.93 -31.31
C LEU A 178 -4.48 -6.46 -31.75
N ASP A 179 -5.21 -6.11 -32.79
CA ASP A 179 -5.37 -4.72 -33.26
C ASP A 179 -5.99 -3.83 -32.18
N VAL A 180 -6.81 -4.38 -31.30
CA VAL A 180 -7.35 -3.67 -30.14
C VAL A 180 -6.33 -3.64 -29.01
N ILE A 181 -5.65 -4.76 -28.71
CA ILE A 181 -4.61 -4.82 -27.68
C ILE A 181 -3.49 -3.80 -27.97
N LYS A 182 -3.04 -3.70 -29.22
CA LYS A 182 -1.99 -2.75 -29.66
C LYS A 182 -2.30 -1.27 -29.42
N LYS A 183 -3.57 -0.92 -29.15
CA LYS A 183 -3.97 0.46 -28.82
C LYS A 183 -3.74 0.82 -27.35
N PHE A 184 -3.48 -0.16 -26.47
CA PHE A 184 -3.09 0.08 -25.09
C PHE A 184 -1.60 0.46 -25.02
N ASP A 185 -1.17 1.06 -23.90
CA ASP A 185 0.25 1.27 -23.62
C ASP A 185 0.97 -0.06 -23.32
N GLU A 186 2.31 -0.05 -23.24
CA GLU A 186 3.09 -1.28 -23.13
C GLU A 186 2.75 -2.07 -21.84
N PHE A 187 2.41 -1.38 -20.75
CA PHE A 187 1.99 -1.99 -19.49
C PHE A 187 0.58 -2.58 -19.57
N GLY A 188 -0.38 -1.89 -20.19
CA GLY A 188 -1.73 -2.39 -20.43
C GLY A 188 -1.74 -3.61 -21.34
N GLN A 189 -0.92 -3.58 -22.40
CA GLN A 189 -0.72 -4.73 -23.27
C GLN A 189 -0.13 -5.93 -22.52
N TYR A 190 0.92 -5.71 -21.73
CA TYR A 190 1.51 -6.76 -20.89
C TYR A 190 0.45 -7.40 -19.99
N ASN A 191 -0.34 -6.59 -19.27
CA ASN A 191 -1.34 -7.10 -18.35
C ASN A 191 -2.37 -7.98 -19.07
N ILE A 192 -2.86 -7.55 -20.24
CA ILE A 192 -3.81 -8.34 -21.04
C ILE A 192 -3.17 -9.66 -21.50
N LEU A 193 -1.96 -9.61 -22.06
CA LEU A 193 -1.30 -10.78 -22.63
C LEU A 193 -0.87 -11.78 -21.56
N GLU A 194 -0.47 -11.32 -20.37
CA GLU A 194 -0.20 -12.19 -19.21
C GLU A 194 -1.40 -13.11 -18.93
N TYR A 195 -2.61 -12.55 -18.88
CA TYR A 195 -3.83 -13.33 -18.63
C TYR A 195 -4.14 -14.31 -19.76
N ILE A 196 -3.97 -13.90 -21.01
CA ILE A 196 -4.21 -14.78 -22.16
C ILE A 196 -3.25 -15.97 -22.12
N ILE A 197 -1.95 -15.72 -22.00
CA ILE A 197 -0.92 -16.79 -22.03
C ILE A 197 -1.14 -17.79 -20.90
N TYR A 198 -1.40 -17.34 -19.68
CA TYR A 198 -1.65 -18.26 -18.56
C TYR A 198 -2.95 -19.06 -18.67
N SER A 199 -3.83 -18.69 -19.61
CA SER A 199 -5.08 -19.40 -19.86
C SER A 199 -4.96 -20.39 -21.03
N LEU A 200 -3.84 -20.38 -21.76
CA LEU A 200 -3.55 -21.34 -22.82
C LEU A 200 -2.96 -22.63 -22.25
N ASP A 201 -3.35 -23.76 -22.81
CA ASP A 201 -2.65 -25.03 -22.55
C ASP A 201 -1.41 -25.21 -23.45
N GLU A 202 -0.68 -26.30 -23.21
CA GLU A 202 0.55 -26.61 -23.94
C GLU A 202 0.30 -26.83 -25.45
N GLU A 203 -0.82 -27.46 -25.83
CA GLU A 203 -1.16 -27.74 -27.23
C GLU A 203 -1.56 -26.45 -27.97
N GLU A 204 -2.27 -25.56 -27.30
CA GLU A 204 -2.68 -24.26 -27.83
C GLU A 204 -1.48 -23.34 -28.05
N ILE A 205 -0.53 -23.28 -27.12
CA ILE A 205 0.74 -22.55 -27.31
C ILE A 205 1.54 -23.14 -28.48
N LYS A 206 1.51 -24.48 -28.64
CA LYS A 206 2.17 -25.18 -29.76
C LYS A 206 1.47 -24.99 -31.10
N SER A 207 0.19 -24.64 -31.15
CA SER A 207 -0.54 -24.44 -32.41
C SER A 207 0.16 -23.39 -33.30
N ASP A 208 0.42 -23.73 -34.58
CA ASP A 208 1.04 -22.79 -35.54
C ASP A 208 0.25 -21.48 -35.64
N LEU A 209 -1.07 -21.56 -35.53
CA LEU A 209 -1.95 -20.40 -35.61
C LEU A 209 -1.74 -19.45 -34.43
N ILE A 210 -1.77 -19.97 -33.20
CA ILE A 210 -1.60 -19.18 -31.97
C ILE A 210 -0.16 -18.71 -31.84
N TYR A 211 0.80 -19.60 -32.09
CA TYR A 211 2.20 -19.30 -31.94
C TYR A 211 2.64 -18.15 -32.86
N ASN A 212 2.36 -18.27 -34.16
CA ASN A 212 2.86 -17.31 -35.15
C ASN A 212 2.19 -15.94 -35.04
N ASN A 213 0.96 -15.86 -34.56
CA ASN A 213 0.18 -14.62 -34.57
C ASN A 213 0.08 -13.96 -33.18
N LEU A 214 0.05 -14.73 -32.08
CA LEU A 214 -0.04 -14.20 -30.71
C LEU A 214 1.27 -14.34 -29.93
N ILE A 215 1.82 -15.55 -29.82
CA ILE A 215 2.97 -15.81 -28.93
C ILE A 215 4.21 -15.04 -29.37
N LYS A 216 4.50 -14.99 -30.69
CA LYS A 216 5.60 -14.18 -31.22
C LYS A 216 5.47 -12.70 -30.84
N TYR A 217 4.26 -12.16 -30.96
CA TYR A 217 3.98 -10.77 -30.59
C TYR A 217 4.25 -10.53 -29.09
N CYS A 218 3.82 -11.45 -28.22
CA CYS A 218 4.09 -11.36 -26.79
C CYS A 218 5.59 -11.36 -26.48
N ILE A 219 6.36 -12.27 -27.10
CA ILE A 219 7.81 -12.38 -26.93
C ILE A 219 8.50 -11.07 -27.33
N GLU A 220 8.10 -10.46 -28.45
CA GLU A 220 8.64 -9.18 -28.90
C GLU A 220 8.30 -8.05 -27.92
N LEU A 221 7.03 -7.90 -27.53
CA LEU A 221 6.59 -6.86 -26.60
C LEU A 221 7.29 -6.99 -25.24
N PHE A 222 7.42 -8.19 -24.70
CA PHE A 222 8.04 -8.42 -23.40
C PHE A 222 9.54 -8.09 -23.37
N ASN A 223 10.16 -7.91 -24.55
CA ASN A 223 11.53 -7.43 -24.69
C ASN A 223 11.63 -5.90 -24.75
N GLU A 224 10.52 -5.16 -24.65
CA GLU A 224 10.56 -3.70 -24.58
C GLU A 224 11.34 -3.20 -23.35
N GLU A 225 12.14 -2.16 -23.54
CA GLU A 225 13.07 -1.67 -22.52
C GLU A 225 12.34 -1.21 -21.24
N LYS A 226 11.19 -0.56 -21.40
CA LYS A 226 10.33 -0.11 -20.29
C LYS A 226 9.88 -1.28 -19.40
N LEU A 227 9.50 -2.40 -20.02
CA LEU A 227 9.02 -3.58 -19.30
C LEU A 227 10.17 -4.32 -18.61
N ARG A 228 11.30 -4.53 -19.30
CA ARG A 228 12.49 -5.19 -18.75
C ARG A 228 13.10 -4.45 -17.56
N LYS A 229 13.07 -3.12 -17.55
CA LYS A 229 13.58 -2.29 -16.43
C LYS A 229 12.57 -2.06 -15.31
N SER A 230 11.33 -2.54 -15.47
CA SER A 230 10.28 -2.35 -14.47
C SER A 230 10.30 -3.43 -13.37
N HIS A 231 9.48 -3.22 -12.34
CA HIS A 231 9.21 -4.23 -11.30
C HIS A 231 8.56 -5.52 -11.85
N LEU A 232 8.07 -5.52 -13.11
CA LEU A 232 7.42 -6.67 -13.75
C LEU A 232 8.40 -7.68 -14.34
N ASN A 233 9.70 -7.38 -14.42
CA ASN A 233 10.69 -8.25 -15.09
C ASN A 233 10.65 -9.70 -14.58
N LYS A 234 10.53 -9.90 -13.26
CA LYS A 234 10.38 -11.25 -12.67
C LYS A 234 9.15 -12.00 -13.17
N ARG A 235 8.01 -11.31 -13.33
CA ARG A 235 6.76 -11.91 -13.82
C ARG A 235 6.84 -12.22 -15.31
N ILE A 236 7.46 -11.32 -16.10
CA ILE A 236 7.77 -11.53 -17.51
C ILE A 236 8.65 -12.78 -17.69
N THR A 237 9.71 -12.93 -16.90
CA THR A 237 10.58 -14.11 -16.95
C THR A 237 9.76 -15.39 -16.76
N LYS A 238 8.86 -15.43 -15.77
CA LYS A 238 8.02 -16.61 -15.54
C LYS A 238 7.08 -16.94 -16.70
N ILE A 239 6.48 -15.92 -17.32
CA ILE A 239 5.59 -16.12 -18.47
C ILE A 239 6.37 -16.69 -19.66
N LEU A 240 7.59 -16.19 -19.90
CA LEU A 240 8.46 -16.71 -20.95
C LEU A 240 8.91 -18.15 -20.66
N GLU A 241 9.18 -18.50 -19.40
CA GLU A 241 9.44 -19.89 -19.00
C GLU A 241 8.27 -20.82 -19.37
N VAL A 242 7.02 -20.41 -19.12
CA VAL A 242 5.81 -21.17 -19.53
C VAL A 242 5.75 -21.37 -21.05
N ILE A 243 6.02 -20.31 -21.83
CA ILE A 243 6.05 -20.40 -23.29
C ILE A 243 7.16 -21.35 -23.75
N ILE A 244 8.36 -21.23 -23.18
CA ILE A 244 9.52 -22.07 -23.51
C ILE A 244 9.22 -23.54 -23.18
N ASP A 245 8.64 -23.81 -22.01
CA ASP A 245 8.24 -25.15 -21.58
C ASP A 245 7.21 -25.79 -22.51
N ALA A 246 6.34 -25.00 -23.13
CA ALA A 246 5.43 -25.51 -24.13
C ALA A 246 6.12 -25.75 -25.48
N ILE A 247 7.04 -24.89 -25.93
CA ILE A 247 7.57 -24.97 -27.31
C ILE A 247 8.94 -25.62 -27.44
N PHE A 248 9.56 -26.10 -26.34
CA PHE A 248 10.98 -26.45 -26.35
C PHE A 248 11.37 -27.58 -27.34
N GLU A 249 10.40 -28.32 -27.83
CA GLU A 249 10.61 -29.37 -28.82
C GLU A 249 10.81 -28.86 -30.25
N ASP A 250 10.41 -27.61 -30.52
CA ASP A 250 10.54 -26.95 -31.82
C ASP A 250 11.72 -25.97 -31.79
N ILE A 251 12.81 -26.39 -32.42
CA ILE A 251 14.09 -25.66 -32.42
C ILE A 251 13.96 -24.30 -33.11
N GLU A 252 13.19 -24.18 -34.19
CA GLU A 252 13.05 -22.91 -34.93
C GLU A 252 12.28 -21.87 -34.10
N ARG A 253 11.31 -22.34 -33.31
CA ARG A 253 10.55 -21.48 -32.38
C ARG A 253 11.39 -21.03 -31.18
N LEU A 254 12.22 -21.90 -30.63
CA LEU A 254 13.19 -21.51 -29.59
C LEU A 254 14.23 -20.53 -30.14
N LYS A 255 14.70 -20.74 -31.38
CA LYS A 255 15.64 -19.85 -32.05
C LYS A 255 15.09 -18.43 -32.20
N PHE A 256 13.80 -18.29 -32.50
CA PHE A 256 13.13 -16.99 -32.53
C PHE A 256 13.21 -16.26 -31.18
N ILE A 257 12.98 -16.94 -30.05
CA ILE A 257 13.12 -16.34 -28.71
C ILE A 257 14.57 -15.91 -28.47
N LEU A 258 15.52 -16.77 -28.80
CA LEU A 258 16.95 -16.49 -28.64
C LEU A 258 17.38 -15.26 -29.47
N ASP A 259 16.88 -15.12 -30.70
CA ASP A 259 17.18 -13.98 -31.57
C ASP A 259 16.68 -12.63 -31.01
N ILE A 260 15.63 -12.64 -30.17
CA ILE A 260 15.07 -11.45 -29.54
C ILE A 260 15.78 -11.13 -28.22
N TYR A 261 15.98 -12.15 -27.38
CA TYR A 261 16.45 -11.99 -26.01
C TYR A 261 17.98 -12.06 -25.88
N PHE A 262 18.68 -12.56 -26.89
CA PHE A 262 20.14 -12.58 -26.92
C PHE A 262 20.63 -11.67 -28.05
N PRO A 263 21.16 -10.46 -27.75
CA PRO A 263 21.62 -9.54 -28.77
C PRO A 263 22.71 -10.14 -29.66
N LYS A 264 22.74 -9.71 -30.93
CA LYS A 264 23.81 -10.02 -31.89
C LYS A 264 24.83 -8.89 -32.02
N ASP A 265 24.58 -7.74 -31.40
CA ASP A 265 25.49 -6.60 -31.41
C ASP A 265 26.74 -6.89 -30.56
N GLU A 266 27.91 -6.77 -31.17
CA GLU A 266 29.19 -7.10 -30.52
C GLU A 266 29.45 -6.24 -29.28
N LYS A 267 29.08 -4.96 -29.28
CA LYS A 267 29.32 -4.07 -28.12
C LYS A 267 28.42 -4.44 -26.95
N GLU A 268 27.14 -4.69 -27.20
CA GLU A 268 26.21 -5.13 -26.15
C GLU A 268 26.62 -6.50 -25.59
N LEU A 269 27.09 -7.41 -26.45
CA LEU A 269 27.64 -8.70 -26.06
C LEU A 269 28.92 -8.56 -25.21
N GLU A 270 29.82 -7.63 -25.55
CA GLU A 270 30.98 -7.29 -24.73
C GLU A 270 30.60 -6.72 -23.37
N GLU A 271 29.58 -5.85 -23.30
CA GLU A 271 29.06 -5.31 -22.03
C GLU A 271 28.50 -6.41 -21.13
N ILE A 272 27.68 -7.32 -21.69
CA ILE A 272 27.16 -8.48 -20.97
C ILE A 272 28.32 -9.31 -20.41
N TYR A 273 29.37 -9.56 -21.21
CA TYR A 273 30.53 -10.32 -20.78
C TYR A 273 31.36 -9.63 -19.69
N GLN A 274 31.52 -8.30 -19.78
CA GLN A 274 32.26 -7.49 -18.78
C GLN A 274 31.53 -7.45 -17.44
N TYR A 275 30.19 -7.38 -17.44
CA TYR A 275 29.37 -7.19 -16.24
C TYR A 275 28.56 -8.42 -15.82
N ILE A 276 28.93 -9.60 -16.33
CA ILE A 276 28.20 -10.87 -16.16
C ILE A 276 28.02 -11.29 -14.69
N ASP A 277 28.90 -10.81 -13.81
CA ASP A 277 28.91 -11.08 -12.36
C ASP A 277 28.12 -10.04 -11.53
N TYR A 278 27.55 -9.01 -12.17
CA TYR A 278 26.89 -7.86 -11.51
C TYR A 278 25.51 -7.53 -12.10
N LYS A 279 25.41 -6.43 -12.88
CA LYS A 279 24.15 -5.73 -13.21
C LYS A 279 23.40 -6.30 -14.40
N GLU A 280 24.09 -6.88 -15.37
CA GLU A 280 23.49 -7.31 -16.65
C GLU A 280 23.12 -8.81 -16.66
N LYS A 281 23.30 -9.53 -15.54
CA LYS A 281 23.05 -10.97 -15.44
C LYS A 281 21.63 -11.37 -15.91
N TYR A 282 20.62 -10.56 -15.61
CA TYR A 282 19.22 -10.84 -15.97
C TYR A 282 18.99 -10.96 -17.49
N LYS A 283 19.85 -10.36 -18.33
CA LYS A 283 19.78 -10.49 -19.78
C LYS A 283 20.07 -11.91 -20.27
N LEU A 284 20.72 -12.74 -19.45
CA LEU A 284 21.04 -14.14 -19.78
C LEU A 284 19.99 -15.14 -19.28
N ASP A 285 19.02 -14.74 -18.45
CA ASP A 285 18.07 -15.69 -17.85
C ASP A 285 17.26 -16.45 -18.90
N ILE A 286 16.63 -15.72 -19.84
CA ILE A 286 15.83 -16.32 -20.91
C ILE A 286 16.68 -17.14 -21.88
N PRO A 287 17.83 -16.64 -22.39
CA PRO A 287 18.73 -17.46 -23.18
C PRO A 287 19.13 -18.77 -22.47
N LEU A 288 19.57 -18.71 -21.21
CA LEU A 288 20.00 -19.90 -20.46
C LEU A 288 18.84 -20.88 -20.24
N TYR A 289 17.64 -20.37 -19.96
CA TYR A 289 16.47 -21.22 -19.80
C TYR A 289 16.11 -21.95 -21.10
N CYS A 290 16.13 -21.27 -22.25
CA CYS A 290 15.99 -21.92 -23.56
C CYS A 290 17.04 -23.02 -23.76
N LEU A 291 18.30 -22.72 -23.44
CA LEU A 291 19.41 -23.67 -23.59
C LEU A 291 19.27 -24.89 -22.68
N SER A 292 18.70 -24.75 -21.48
CA SER A 292 18.51 -25.87 -20.54
C SER A 292 17.64 -27.00 -21.09
N LYS A 293 16.87 -26.72 -22.15
CA LYS A 293 16.01 -27.71 -22.78
C LYS A 293 16.85 -28.62 -23.68
N ASN A 294 16.80 -29.92 -23.41
CA ASN A 294 17.65 -30.99 -23.97
C ASN A 294 17.76 -31.10 -25.51
N LYS A 295 17.00 -30.30 -26.28
CA LYS A 295 16.91 -30.38 -27.75
C LYS A 295 17.64 -29.24 -28.49
N VAL A 296 18.20 -28.24 -27.80
CA VAL A 296 18.82 -27.08 -28.45
C VAL A 296 20.29 -27.35 -28.83
N ASP A 297 20.58 -27.33 -30.12
CA ASP A 297 21.96 -27.36 -30.63
C ASP A 297 22.50 -25.93 -30.77
N ILE A 298 23.31 -25.49 -29.79
CA ILE A 298 23.76 -24.09 -29.75
C ILE A 298 24.69 -23.73 -30.91
N LYS A 299 25.46 -24.68 -31.46
CA LYS A 299 26.38 -24.43 -32.58
C LYS A 299 25.62 -24.06 -33.87
N ASN A 300 24.40 -24.57 -34.03
CA ASN A 300 23.55 -24.30 -35.19
C ASN A 300 22.51 -23.17 -34.93
N THR A 301 22.36 -22.74 -33.67
CA THR A 301 21.31 -21.81 -33.25
C THR A 301 21.85 -20.40 -32.97
N LEU A 302 23.02 -20.27 -32.36
CA LEU A 302 23.63 -19.00 -31.96
C LEU A 302 24.75 -18.58 -32.93
N THR A 303 25.11 -17.31 -32.93
CA THR A 303 26.33 -16.85 -33.65
C THR A 303 27.59 -17.28 -32.90
N ASP A 304 28.75 -17.30 -33.59
CA ASP A 304 30.03 -17.68 -32.97
C ASP A 304 30.34 -16.86 -31.70
N ILE A 305 30.03 -15.57 -31.70
CA ILE A 305 30.27 -14.66 -30.57
C ILE A 305 29.30 -14.93 -29.41
N GLN A 306 28.03 -15.19 -29.72
CA GLN A 306 27.02 -15.58 -28.72
C GLN A 306 27.36 -16.93 -28.08
N CYS A 307 27.78 -17.90 -28.90
CA CYS A 307 28.29 -19.19 -28.44
C CYS A 307 29.47 -19.00 -27.49
N ASP A 308 30.47 -18.20 -27.88
CA ASP A 308 31.64 -17.92 -27.06
C ASP A 308 31.24 -17.36 -25.68
N ILE A 309 30.36 -16.37 -25.64
CA ILE A 309 29.90 -15.75 -24.38
C ILE A 309 29.16 -16.75 -23.49
N ILE A 310 28.23 -17.54 -24.05
CA ILE A 310 27.52 -18.57 -23.29
C ILE A 310 28.50 -19.62 -22.76
N ILE A 311 29.41 -20.12 -23.60
CA ILE A 311 30.40 -21.13 -23.20
C ILE A 311 31.27 -20.61 -22.07
N LYS A 312 31.75 -19.37 -22.20
CA LYS A 312 32.49 -18.67 -21.14
C LYS A 312 31.65 -18.52 -19.88
N TYR A 313 30.38 -18.16 -19.99
CA TYR A 313 29.52 -18.03 -18.82
C TYR A 313 29.28 -19.38 -18.12
N LEU A 314 28.89 -20.42 -18.86
CA LEU A 314 28.67 -21.78 -18.33
C LEU A 314 29.92 -22.32 -17.64
N ALA A 315 31.10 -22.03 -18.21
CA ALA A 315 32.39 -22.44 -17.64
C ALA A 315 32.63 -21.92 -16.21
N LEU A 316 32.05 -20.79 -15.82
CA LEU A 316 32.12 -20.26 -14.45
C LEU A 316 31.42 -21.18 -13.44
N TYR A 317 30.38 -21.89 -13.88
CA TYR A 317 29.50 -22.71 -13.04
C TYR A 317 29.78 -24.21 -13.11
N VAL A 318 30.80 -24.62 -13.86
CA VAL A 318 31.24 -26.02 -13.92
C VAL A 318 31.81 -26.43 -12.56
N ARG A 319 31.28 -27.53 -12.01
CA ARG A 319 31.79 -28.17 -10.79
C ARG A 319 31.58 -29.68 -10.82
N LYS A 320 32.26 -30.42 -9.94
CA LYS A 320 31.95 -31.83 -9.64
C LYS A 320 31.11 -31.92 -8.37
N ASP A 321 30.18 -32.86 -8.33
CA ASP A 321 29.51 -33.23 -7.08
C ASP A 321 30.22 -34.36 -6.33
N LYS A 322 29.61 -34.82 -5.22
CA LYS A 322 30.19 -35.85 -4.34
C LYS A 322 30.38 -37.20 -5.04
N ASP A 323 29.64 -37.46 -6.11
CA ASP A 323 29.67 -38.70 -6.89
C ASP A 323 30.57 -38.59 -8.14
N ASN A 324 31.38 -37.51 -8.23
CA ASN A 324 32.25 -37.16 -9.36
C ASN A 324 31.53 -36.83 -10.67
N GLU A 325 30.22 -36.62 -10.67
CA GLU A 325 29.50 -36.16 -11.85
C GLU A 325 29.69 -34.66 -12.05
N ILE A 326 29.79 -34.24 -13.32
CA ILE A 326 29.92 -32.82 -13.66
C ILE A 326 28.55 -32.16 -13.60
N LYS A 327 28.47 -31.02 -12.92
CA LYS A 327 27.31 -30.13 -12.81
C LYS A 327 27.61 -28.76 -13.40
N ILE A 328 26.65 -28.25 -14.17
CA ILE A 328 26.59 -26.86 -14.62
C ILE A 328 25.19 -26.39 -14.21
N ILE A 329 25.09 -25.75 -13.04
CA ILE A 329 23.82 -25.25 -12.50
C ILE A 329 23.93 -23.75 -12.30
N VAL A 330 23.02 -23.01 -12.91
CA VAL A 330 22.94 -21.54 -12.82
C VAL A 330 21.62 -21.15 -12.18
N LYS A 331 21.62 -20.11 -11.34
CA LYS A 331 20.39 -19.53 -10.79
C LYS A 331 19.84 -18.40 -11.65
N ASN A 332 18.56 -18.44 -11.99
CA ASN A 332 17.84 -17.34 -12.66
C ASN A 332 17.51 -16.18 -11.68
N ILE A 333 16.84 -15.12 -12.16
CA ILE A 333 16.37 -13.98 -11.33
C ILE A 333 15.31 -14.34 -10.26
N LEU A 334 14.76 -15.56 -10.33
CA LEU A 334 13.84 -16.12 -9.35
C LEU A 334 14.54 -17.00 -8.31
N ASP A 335 15.88 -17.07 -8.35
CA ASP A 335 16.74 -17.96 -7.54
C ASP A 335 16.48 -19.48 -7.77
N GLU A 336 15.83 -19.83 -8.88
CA GLU A 336 15.57 -21.21 -9.31
C GLU A 336 16.80 -21.78 -10.05
N ASP A 337 17.10 -23.06 -9.83
CA ASP A 337 18.26 -23.76 -10.42
C ASP A 337 17.95 -24.24 -11.85
N ILE A 338 18.76 -23.79 -12.82
CA ILE A 338 18.74 -24.22 -14.23
C ILE A 338 19.88 -25.23 -14.47
N ASP A 339 19.54 -26.45 -14.89
CA ASP A 339 20.51 -27.51 -15.21
C ASP A 339 20.96 -27.43 -16.68
N LEU A 340 22.26 -27.23 -16.89
CA LEU A 340 22.91 -27.04 -18.20
C LEU A 340 24.04 -28.06 -18.44
N ARG A 341 24.02 -29.19 -17.73
CA ARG A 341 25.05 -30.25 -17.82
C ARG A 341 25.29 -30.78 -19.23
N ILE A 342 24.26 -30.77 -20.08
CA ILE A 342 24.33 -31.27 -21.46
C ILE A 342 25.41 -30.58 -22.30
N TYR A 343 25.78 -29.34 -21.97
CA TYR A 343 26.79 -28.57 -22.70
C TYR A 343 28.23 -28.82 -22.23
N TRP A 344 28.46 -29.71 -21.27
CA TRP A 344 29.79 -30.00 -20.74
C TRP A 344 30.82 -30.30 -21.84
N ASN A 345 30.50 -31.21 -22.77
CA ASN A 345 31.44 -31.61 -23.82
C ASN A 345 31.83 -30.42 -24.71
N LEU A 346 30.86 -29.58 -25.02
CA LEU A 346 31.07 -28.40 -25.85
C LEU A 346 31.92 -27.34 -25.14
N VAL A 347 31.65 -27.10 -23.84
CA VAL A 347 32.47 -26.23 -22.99
C VAL A 347 33.91 -26.78 -22.93
N ARG A 348 34.07 -28.11 -22.73
CA ARG A 348 35.39 -28.77 -22.68
C ARG A 348 36.15 -28.57 -23.99
N GLU A 349 35.55 -28.89 -25.14
CA GLU A 349 36.19 -28.76 -26.46
C GLU A 349 36.65 -27.33 -26.75
N ASN A 350 35.78 -26.34 -26.52
CA ASN A 350 36.13 -24.93 -26.75
C ASN A 350 37.28 -24.47 -25.84
N PHE A 351 37.26 -24.87 -24.57
CA PHE A 351 38.35 -24.51 -23.66
C PHE A 351 39.67 -25.23 -24.00
N LEU A 352 39.64 -26.44 -24.55
CA LEU A 352 40.85 -27.07 -25.13
C LEU A 352 41.38 -26.27 -26.32
N GLU A 353 40.51 -25.75 -27.18
CA GLU A 353 40.92 -24.88 -28.29
C GLU A 353 41.48 -23.54 -27.79
N TYR A 354 40.85 -22.90 -26.80
CA TYR A 354 41.37 -21.67 -26.19
C TYR A 354 42.79 -21.87 -25.63
N CYS A 355 43.05 -23.03 -25.03
CA CYS A 355 44.37 -23.40 -24.52
C CYS A 355 45.47 -23.45 -25.62
N SER A 356 45.10 -23.56 -26.91
CA SER A 356 46.05 -23.58 -28.03
C SER A 356 46.45 -22.20 -28.57
N LYS A 357 45.67 -21.13 -28.33
CA LYS A 357 45.86 -19.79 -28.93
C LYS A 357 46.73 -18.87 -28.07
N THR A 358 46.16 -18.26 -27.03
CA THR A 358 46.83 -17.34 -26.09
C THR A 358 46.06 -17.27 -24.79
N PHE A 359 46.75 -17.00 -23.68
CA PHE A 359 46.19 -17.13 -22.33
C PHE A 359 46.82 -16.11 -21.38
N ASP A 360 45.99 -15.35 -20.67
CA ASP A 360 46.43 -14.42 -19.63
C ASP A 360 46.02 -14.89 -18.22
N ILE A 361 46.62 -14.28 -17.20
CA ILE A 361 46.37 -14.61 -15.79
C ILE A 361 44.93 -14.31 -15.37
N ILE A 362 44.28 -13.32 -15.99
CA ILE A 362 42.91 -12.93 -15.67
C ILE A 362 41.96 -14.04 -16.12
N PHE A 363 42.16 -14.57 -17.33
CA PHE A 363 41.44 -15.70 -17.88
C PHE A 363 41.63 -16.96 -17.02
N PHE A 364 42.85 -17.26 -16.58
CA PHE A 364 43.10 -18.39 -15.65
C PHE A 364 42.27 -18.29 -14.38
N ASN A 365 42.34 -17.13 -13.71
CA ASN A 365 41.69 -16.93 -12.44
C ASN A 365 40.17 -17.01 -12.59
N ARG A 366 39.63 -16.44 -13.66
CA ARG A 366 38.19 -16.48 -13.97
C ARG A 366 37.68 -17.89 -14.28
N TYR A 367 38.47 -18.71 -14.97
CA TYR A 367 38.07 -20.04 -15.47
C TYR A 367 38.77 -21.23 -14.80
N ARG A 368 39.33 -21.03 -13.61
CA ARG A 368 40.12 -22.06 -12.92
C ARG A 368 39.37 -23.39 -12.75
N ASN A 369 38.07 -23.34 -12.47
CA ASN A 369 37.23 -24.51 -12.21
C ASN A 369 37.13 -25.43 -13.45
N ILE A 370 36.80 -24.87 -14.63
CA ILE A 370 36.75 -25.66 -15.88
C ILE A 370 38.13 -26.21 -16.25
N LEU A 371 39.18 -25.40 -16.10
CA LEU A 371 40.54 -25.80 -16.48
C LEU A 371 41.05 -27.00 -15.65
N GLN A 372 40.66 -27.09 -14.36
CA GLN A 372 40.93 -28.25 -13.50
C GLN A 372 40.19 -29.52 -13.93
N LEU A 373 39.10 -29.39 -14.68
CA LEU A 373 38.22 -30.49 -15.08
C LEU A 373 38.42 -30.91 -16.55
N LEU A 374 39.18 -30.15 -17.35
CA LEU A 374 39.45 -30.45 -18.76
C LEU A 374 40.09 -31.83 -19.00
N ASN A 375 41.03 -32.22 -18.12
CA ASN A 375 41.83 -33.46 -18.20
C ASN A 375 42.27 -33.79 -19.65
N PRO A 376 43.18 -33.01 -20.24
CA PRO A 376 43.61 -33.23 -21.62
C PRO A 376 44.43 -34.53 -21.76
N THR A 377 44.38 -35.13 -22.94
CA THR A 377 45.33 -36.17 -23.34
C THR A 377 46.72 -35.56 -23.61
N VAL A 378 47.76 -36.39 -23.68
CA VAL A 378 49.12 -35.95 -24.03
C VAL A 378 49.14 -35.20 -25.36
N ASP A 379 48.41 -35.68 -26.35
CA ASP A 379 48.34 -35.05 -27.68
C ASP A 379 47.59 -33.70 -27.65
N GLU A 380 46.46 -33.62 -26.94
CA GLU A 380 45.74 -32.36 -26.72
C GLU A 380 46.63 -31.33 -25.98
N PHE A 381 47.34 -31.77 -24.94
CA PHE A 381 48.21 -30.93 -24.14
C PHE A 381 49.43 -30.42 -24.93
N ASN A 382 50.02 -31.26 -25.77
CA ASN A 382 51.14 -30.86 -26.62
C ASN A 382 50.78 -29.76 -27.62
N ASN A 383 49.50 -29.64 -27.99
CA ASN A 383 48.99 -28.57 -28.84
C ASN A 383 48.70 -27.26 -28.09
N PHE A 384 48.83 -27.22 -26.76
CA PHE A 384 48.64 -25.99 -26.00
C PHE A 384 49.78 -24.98 -26.27
N SER A 385 49.45 -23.70 -26.18
CA SER A 385 50.46 -22.63 -26.22
C SER A 385 51.44 -22.76 -25.05
N GLU A 386 52.67 -22.30 -25.21
CA GLU A 386 53.72 -22.43 -24.19
C GLU A 386 53.35 -21.74 -22.86
N GLN A 387 52.61 -20.63 -22.95
CA GLN A 387 52.07 -19.91 -21.79
C GLN A 387 51.06 -20.77 -21.03
N VAL A 388 50.16 -21.46 -21.73
CA VAL A 388 49.16 -22.36 -21.13
C VAL A 388 49.81 -23.60 -20.56
N LYS A 389 50.78 -24.20 -21.26
CA LYS A 389 51.55 -25.34 -20.75
C LYS A 389 52.18 -25.00 -19.41
N ASN A 390 52.82 -23.83 -19.31
CA ASN A 390 53.36 -23.35 -18.03
C ASN A 390 52.27 -23.27 -16.94
N VAL A 391 51.11 -22.68 -17.22
CA VAL A 391 50.01 -22.61 -16.24
C VAL A 391 49.53 -24.00 -15.80
N PHE A 392 49.39 -24.93 -16.75
CA PHE A 392 49.01 -26.31 -16.45
C PHE A 392 50.07 -27.04 -15.63
N TYR A 393 51.35 -26.84 -15.94
CA TYR A 393 52.47 -27.34 -15.15
C TYR A 393 52.33 -26.88 -13.70
N TRP A 394 52.18 -25.58 -13.47
CA TRP A 394 52.17 -24.99 -12.13
C TRP A 394 50.90 -25.26 -11.31
N HIS A 395 49.74 -25.43 -11.96
CA HIS A 395 48.45 -25.31 -11.25
C HIS A 395 47.44 -26.43 -11.48
N LEU A 396 47.59 -27.26 -12.51
CA LEU A 396 46.52 -28.18 -12.94
C LEU A 396 46.98 -29.65 -13.06
N ILE A 397 48.17 -29.92 -13.59
CA ILE A 397 48.68 -31.29 -13.72
C ILE A 397 49.09 -31.81 -12.35
N LYS A 398 48.53 -32.97 -11.97
CA LYS A 398 48.78 -33.63 -10.69
C LYS A 398 49.74 -34.81 -10.86
N GLU A 399 50.44 -35.19 -9.78
CA GLU A 399 51.41 -36.30 -9.72
C GLU A 399 50.82 -37.67 -10.09
N ASP A 400 49.51 -37.86 -9.91
CA ASP A 400 48.80 -39.10 -10.23
C ASP A 400 48.54 -39.28 -11.74
N ASN A 401 48.52 -38.20 -12.53
CA ASN A 401 48.50 -38.28 -13.99
C ASN A 401 49.93 -38.49 -14.53
N LYS A 402 50.40 -39.74 -14.44
CA LYS A 402 51.78 -40.14 -14.78
C LYS A 402 52.23 -39.70 -16.19
N GLU A 403 51.30 -39.65 -17.13
CA GLU A 403 51.58 -39.28 -18.53
C GLU A 403 51.84 -37.78 -18.66
N LEU A 404 50.92 -36.90 -18.23
CA LEU A 404 51.10 -35.46 -18.30
C LEU A 404 52.17 -34.93 -17.33
N TYR A 405 52.30 -35.52 -16.15
CA TYR A 405 53.27 -35.09 -15.13
C TYR A 405 54.72 -35.29 -15.62
N SER A 406 54.95 -36.27 -16.49
CA SER A 406 56.26 -36.51 -17.10
C SER A 406 56.74 -35.35 -17.99
N LEU A 407 55.80 -34.53 -18.50
CA LEU A 407 56.07 -33.40 -19.40
C LEU A 407 56.44 -32.10 -18.64
N ILE A 408 56.25 -32.05 -17.32
CA ILE A 408 56.59 -30.87 -16.50
C ILE A 408 58.13 -30.71 -16.44
N PRO A 409 58.69 -29.51 -16.71
CA PRO A 409 60.12 -29.24 -16.52
C PRO A 409 60.57 -29.44 -15.06
N GLU A 410 61.76 -29.99 -14.83
CA GLU A 410 62.26 -30.28 -13.46
C GLU A 410 62.39 -29.04 -12.57
N GLU A 411 62.72 -27.88 -13.16
CA GLU A 411 62.77 -26.60 -12.44
C GLU A 411 61.38 -26.19 -11.93
N VAL A 412 60.34 -26.47 -12.71
CA VAL A 412 58.94 -26.23 -12.35
C VAL A 412 58.48 -27.24 -11.31
N LYS A 413 58.85 -28.52 -11.41
CA LYS A 413 58.56 -29.54 -10.37
C LYS A 413 59.13 -29.15 -9.01
N LYS A 414 60.38 -28.70 -8.95
CA LYS A 414 61.00 -28.19 -7.70
C LYS A 414 60.22 -27.03 -7.10
N ALA A 415 59.78 -26.10 -7.93
CA ALA A 415 59.05 -24.93 -7.45
C ALA A 415 57.58 -25.24 -7.10
N ILE A 416 56.93 -26.20 -7.76
CA ILE A 416 55.64 -26.78 -7.35
C ILE A 416 55.78 -27.47 -5.99
N GLU A 417 56.90 -28.17 -5.75
CA GLU A 417 57.15 -28.83 -4.46
C GLU A 417 57.31 -27.79 -3.33
N ILE A 418 58.01 -26.69 -3.58
CA ILE A 418 58.08 -25.55 -2.65
C ILE A 418 56.68 -24.95 -2.42
N ASP A 419 55.88 -24.75 -3.47
CA ASP A 419 54.51 -24.24 -3.37
C ASP A 419 53.56 -25.21 -2.65
N LYS A 420 53.75 -26.53 -2.81
CA LYS A 420 53.00 -27.59 -2.13
C LYS A 420 53.31 -27.56 -0.64
N ARG A 421 54.58 -27.54 -0.24
CA ARG A 421 54.98 -27.40 1.18
C ARG A 421 54.47 -26.08 1.77
N TYR A 422 54.47 -25.00 0.98
CA TYR A 422 53.97 -23.70 1.41
C TYR A 422 52.46 -23.73 1.68
N LYS A 423 51.68 -24.32 0.76
CA LYS A 423 50.24 -24.55 0.91
C LYS A 423 49.90 -25.52 2.04
N GLU A 424 50.70 -26.57 2.23
CA GLU A 424 50.54 -27.50 3.36
C GLU A 424 50.74 -26.77 4.68
N LYS A 425 51.76 -25.91 4.78
CA LYS A 425 52.00 -25.08 5.97
C LYS A 425 50.87 -24.07 6.23
N ILE A 426 50.35 -23.41 5.19
CA ILE A 426 49.17 -22.53 5.29
C ILE A 426 47.92 -23.32 5.68
N GLY A 427 47.71 -24.50 5.09
CA GLY A 427 46.60 -25.39 5.41
C GLY A 427 46.64 -25.86 6.86
N GLU A 428 47.84 -26.17 7.34
CA GLU A 428 48.09 -26.49 8.75
C GLU A 428 47.83 -25.28 9.66
N GLU A 429 48.31 -24.09 9.30
CA GLU A 429 48.02 -22.85 10.02
C GLU A 429 46.49 -22.57 10.09
N LYS A 430 45.76 -22.75 8.98
CA LYS A 430 44.29 -22.63 8.94
C LYS A 430 43.61 -23.66 9.83
N ARG A 431 44.07 -24.93 9.81
CA ARG A 431 43.53 -26.00 10.66
C ARG A 431 43.75 -25.66 12.13
N LEU A 432 44.97 -25.25 12.50
CA LEU A 432 45.32 -24.82 13.85
C LEU A 432 44.52 -23.59 14.28
N PHE A 433 44.26 -22.62 13.39
CA PHE A 433 43.39 -21.48 13.67
C PHE A 433 41.93 -21.90 13.93
N GLN A 434 41.37 -22.83 13.15
CA GLN A 434 40.01 -23.34 13.38
C GLN A 434 39.92 -24.13 14.69
N GLU A 435 40.95 -24.89 15.06
CA GLU A 435 41.02 -25.50 16.38
C GLU A 435 41.10 -24.46 17.48
N GLU A 436 41.93 -23.43 17.29
CA GLU A 436 42.10 -22.34 18.25
C GLU A 436 40.82 -21.52 18.42
N ARG A 437 39.97 -21.38 17.38
CA ARG A 437 38.63 -20.74 17.48
C ARG A 437 37.74 -21.40 18.52
N ILE A 438 37.88 -22.71 18.72
CA ILE A 438 37.14 -23.48 19.71
C ILE A 438 37.92 -23.49 21.03
N LYS A 439 39.22 -23.81 21.00
CA LYS A 439 40.07 -23.92 22.20
C LYS A 439 40.22 -22.61 22.97
N CYS A 440 40.23 -21.47 22.28
CA CYS A 440 40.40 -20.16 22.92
C CYS A 440 39.27 -19.83 23.89
N VAL A 441 38.08 -20.43 23.74
CA VAL A 441 36.95 -20.30 24.67
C VAL A 441 37.36 -20.68 26.10
N HIS A 442 38.15 -21.75 26.25
CA HIS A 442 38.64 -22.20 27.55
C HIS A 442 39.69 -21.26 28.17
N LYS A 443 40.32 -20.39 27.37
CA LYS A 443 41.29 -19.40 27.86
C LYS A 443 40.61 -18.23 28.57
N PHE A 444 39.31 -18.00 28.38
CA PHE A 444 38.60 -16.90 29.06
C PHE A 444 38.61 -17.05 30.59
N PHE A 445 38.69 -18.28 31.08
CA PHE A 445 38.78 -18.60 32.51
C PHE A 445 40.17 -18.40 33.11
N ASP A 446 41.17 -18.00 32.30
CA ASP A 446 42.56 -17.80 32.72
C ASP A 446 43.15 -16.52 32.09
N LYS A 447 43.07 -15.43 32.86
CA LYS A 447 43.59 -14.11 32.51
C LYS A 447 45.06 -14.14 32.05
N ASN A 448 45.91 -14.95 32.68
CA ASN A 448 47.34 -14.97 32.37
C ASN A 448 47.59 -15.52 30.97
N LYS A 449 46.80 -16.50 30.50
CA LYS A 449 46.88 -17.00 29.13
C LYS A 449 46.45 -15.96 28.10
N ILE A 450 45.43 -15.15 28.41
CA ILE A 450 45.03 -14.04 27.54
C ILE A 450 46.14 -12.98 27.44
N LEU A 451 46.79 -12.65 28.57
CA LEU A 451 47.94 -11.72 28.58
C LEU A 451 49.14 -12.26 27.82
N GLU A 452 49.43 -13.56 27.96
CA GLU A 452 50.48 -14.24 27.19
C GLU A 452 50.20 -14.19 25.69
N ASP A 453 48.96 -14.43 25.26
CA ASP A 453 48.56 -14.32 23.85
C ASP A 453 48.74 -12.87 23.34
N ILE A 454 48.41 -11.84 24.14
CA ILE A 454 48.64 -10.43 23.80
C ILE A 454 50.14 -10.13 23.64
N ASP A 455 50.98 -10.63 24.55
CA ASP A 455 52.43 -10.44 24.49
C ASP A 455 53.06 -11.13 23.28
N ASN A 456 52.58 -12.32 22.92
CA ASN A 456 52.99 -13.02 21.72
C ASN A 456 52.63 -12.26 20.44
N ILE A 457 51.46 -11.60 20.41
CA ILE A 457 51.06 -10.72 19.29
C ILE A 457 52.00 -9.52 19.18
N ILE A 458 52.30 -8.84 20.29
CA ILE A 458 53.22 -7.70 20.32
C ILE A 458 54.62 -8.11 19.83
N LYS A 459 55.10 -9.30 20.24
CA LYS A 459 56.38 -9.85 19.79
C LYS A 459 56.38 -10.17 18.30
N ALA A 460 55.28 -10.70 17.75
CA ALA A 460 55.17 -11.14 16.36
C ALA A 460 54.96 -9.98 15.37
N LEU A 461 54.20 -8.95 15.76
CA LEU A 461 53.77 -7.85 14.87
C LEU A 461 54.36 -6.47 15.23
N GLY A 462 55.11 -6.37 16.32
CA GLY A 462 55.65 -5.11 16.84
C GLY A 462 54.69 -4.39 17.79
N ASN A 463 55.12 -3.25 18.34
CA ASN A 463 54.43 -2.59 19.46
C ASN A 463 53.06 -1.95 19.12
N ASN A 464 52.72 -1.75 17.85
CA ASN A 464 51.48 -1.08 17.40
C ASN A 464 50.86 -1.74 16.15
N PRO A 465 50.40 -3.00 16.23
CA PRO A 465 49.74 -3.64 15.10
C PRO A 465 48.39 -2.99 14.81
N THR A 466 48.10 -2.72 13.54
CA THR A 466 46.78 -2.25 13.10
C THR A 466 45.78 -3.41 13.00
N PHE A 467 44.49 -3.08 12.86
CA PHE A 467 43.46 -4.08 12.56
C PHE A 467 43.78 -4.90 11.30
N GLN A 468 44.31 -4.25 10.27
CA GLN A 468 44.71 -4.93 9.04
C GLN A 468 45.87 -5.90 9.32
N ASP A 469 46.84 -5.51 10.15
CA ASP A 469 47.95 -6.40 10.52
C ASP A 469 47.45 -7.65 11.26
N LEU A 470 46.50 -7.50 12.18
CA LEU A 470 45.94 -8.62 12.97
C LEU A 470 45.02 -9.53 12.14
N SER A 471 44.15 -8.94 11.31
CA SER A 471 43.20 -9.69 10.48
C SER A 471 43.89 -10.43 9.33
N TYR A 472 44.93 -9.84 8.74
CA TYR A 472 45.67 -10.48 7.66
C TYR A 472 46.71 -11.49 8.16
N TYR A 473 47.20 -11.42 9.40
CA TYR A 473 48.29 -12.29 9.86
C TYR A 473 47.96 -13.78 9.72
N ASN A 474 46.78 -14.22 10.18
CA ASN A 474 46.33 -15.61 10.04
C ASN A 474 45.66 -15.89 8.67
N ASP A 475 45.57 -14.89 7.78
CA ASP A 475 45.04 -15.01 6.43
C ASP A 475 46.17 -15.21 5.40
N GLU A 476 45.85 -15.74 4.22
CA GLU A 476 46.80 -15.98 3.13
C GLU A 476 47.36 -14.67 2.54
N TYR A 477 46.75 -13.52 2.89
CA TYR A 477 47.02 -12.21 2.28
C TYR A 477 48.06 -11.35 3.01
N TYR A 478 48.68 -11.82 4.10
CA TYR A 478 49.72 -11.02 4.78
C TYR A 478 50.93 -10.77 3.87
N LYS A 479 51.21 -9.49 3.58
CA LYS A 479 52.20 -9.03 2.59
C LYS A 479 53.59 -9.68 2.76
N GLY A 480 54.02 -9.92 4.01
CA GLY A 480 55.30 -10.57 4.31
C GLY A 480 55.36 -12.08 4.01
N LYS A 481 54.23 -12.80 3.96
CA LYS A 481 54.18 -14.25 3.69
C LYS A 481 54.36 -14.59 2.20
N TYR A 482 54.13 -13.62 1.31
CA TYR A 482 54.24 -13.79 -0.15
C TYR A 482 55.58 -13.33 -0.73
N GLU A 483 56.25 -12.37 -0.07
CA GLU A 483 57.49 -11.77 -0.58
C GLU A 483 58.67 -12.77 -0.62
N ASN A 484 58.66 -13.85 0.17
CA ASN A 484 59.64 -14.95 0.10
C ASN A 484 59.10 -16.27 0.69
N LYS A 485 58.63 -17.18 -0.18
CA LYS A 485 58.06 -18.49 0.21
C LYS A 485 59.05 -19.40 0.94
N GLU A 486 60.31 -19.42 0.50
CA GLU A 486 61.35 -20.26 1.10
C GLU A 486 61.66 -19.83 2.54
N LYS A 487 61.79 -18.51 2.77
CA LYS A 487 62.00 -17.97 4.11
C LYS A 487 60.81 -18.23 5.04
N TYR A 488 59.58 -18.16 4.52
CA TYR A 488 58.39 -18.48 5.32
C TYR A 488 58.28 -19.98 5.61
N LEU A 489 58.73 -20.87 4.73
CA LEU A 489 58.79 -22.31 5.01
C LEU A 489 59.69 -22.63 6.22
N GLU A 490 60.72 -21.83 6.47
CA GLU A 490 61.65 -21.98 7.61
C GLU A 490 61.16 -21.34 8.93
N SER A 491 60.09 -20.52 8.93
CA SER A 491 59.59 -19.85 10.15
C SER A 491 58.73 -20.76 11.04
N GLU A 492 58.48 -20.42 12.29
CA GLU A 492 57.47 -21.11 13.10
C GLU A 492 56.04 -20.66 12.72
N ILE A 493 55.04 -21.54 12.91
CA ILE A 493 53.61 -21.18 12.77
C ILE A 493 53.17 -20.55 14.09
N ILE A 494 52.64 -19.32 14.04
CA ILE A 494 52.11 -18.61 15.21
C ILE A 494 50.63 -18.36 14.95
N ILE A 495 49.75 -18.87 15.82
CA ILE A 495 48.30 -18.65 15.72
C ILE A 495 47.90 -17.53 16.67
N ILE A 496 47.48 -16.39 16.12
CA ILE A 496 46.90 -15.32 16.93
C ILE A 496 45.54 -15.77 17.47
N ASN A 497 45.33 -15.59 18.78
CA ASN A 497 44.07 -15.92 19.46
C ASN A 497 42.87 -15.23 18.75
N PRO A 498 41.91 -16.00 18.20
CA PRO A 498 40.79 -15.45 17.42
C PRO A 498 39.91 -14.48 18.20
N PHE A 499 39.75 -14.68 19.50
CA PHE A 499 39.02 -13.73 20.35
C PHE A 499 39.70 -12.36 20.37
N ILE A 500 41.03 -12.30 20.48
CA ILE A 500 41.76 -11.03 20.49
C ILE A 500 41.57 -10.29 19.17
N ILE A 501 41.52 -11.01 18.05
CA ILE A 501 41.23 -10.44 16.72
C ILE A 501 39.80 -9.86 16.67
N ASP A 502 38.80 -10.64 17.09
CA ASP A 502 37.40 -10.20 17.10
C ASP A 502 37.16 -9.04 18.10
N TYR A 503 37.80 -9.09 19.26
CA TYR A 503 37.77 -8.02 20.26
C TYR A 503 38.41 -6.75 19.72
N PHE A 504 39.60 -6.86 19.10
CA PHE A 504 40.25 -5.74 18.43
C PHE A 504 39.37 -5.19 17.30
N LEU A 505 38.70 -6.04 16.51
CA LEU A 505 37.78 -5.63 15.44
C LEU A 505 36.60 -4.81 15.99
N ILE A 506 36.00 -5.23 17.10
CA ILE A 506 34.90 -4.50 17.76
C ILE A 506 35.34 -3.11 18.17
N VAL A 507 36.53 -3.01 18.76
CA VAL A 507 37.03 -1.80 19.38
C VAL A 507 37.68 -0.86 18.33
N SER A 508 38.34 -1.39 17.29
CA SER A 508 39.10 -0.60 16.28
C SER A 508 38.33 -0.24 15.02
N LYS A 509 37.44 -1.10 14.52
CA LYS A 509 36.70 -0.87 13.25
C LYS A 509 35.63 0.21 13.41
N TYR A 510 35.08 0.36 14.60
CA TYR A 510 33.88 1.15 14.84
C TYR A 510 34.11 2.42 15.68
N LEU A 511 35.19 2.51 16.45
CA LEU A 511 35.34 3.58 17.45
C LEU A 511 36.68 4.32 17.35
N ILE A 512 37.82 3.65 17.09
CA ILE A 512 39.14 4.32 17.10
C ILE A 512 40.13 3.64 16.15
N LYS A 513 40.57 4.34 15.09
CA LYS A 513 41.60 3.84 14.14
C LYS A 513 43.00 3.60 14.76
N ASN A 514 43.25 4.06 15.99
CA ASN A 514 44.58 4.19 16.61
C ASN A 514 44.73 3.54 18.03
N ILE A 515 43.95 2.53 18.41
CA ILE A 515 44.18 1.83 19.71
C ILE A 515 45.40 0.92 19.59
N SER A 516 46.37 1.08 20.50
CA SER A 516 47.54 0.21 20.58
C SER A 516 47.24 -1.08 21.36
N MET A 517 47.94 -2.15 21.01
CA MET A 517 47.83 -3.44 21.71
C MET A 517 48.21 -3.33 23.20
N SER A 518 49.10 -2.39 23.56
CA SER A 518 49.44 -2.11 24.97
C SER A 518 48.25 -1.62 25.80
N LYS A 519 47.33 -0.84 25.24
CA LYS A 519 46.11 -0.41 25.95
C LYS A 519 45.13 -1.56 26.19
N ILE A 520 45.06 -2.50 25.25
CA ILE A 520 44.24 -3.71 25.40
C ILE A 520 44.83 -4.61 26.50
N LYS A 521 46.17 -4.71 26.57
CA LYS A 521 46.86 -5.41 27.66
C LYS A 521 46.49 -4.82 29.02
N GLU A 522 46.59 -3.51 29.18
CA GLU A 522 46.25 -2.79 30.42
C GLU A 522 44.79 -3.04 30.85
N TYR A 523 43.86 -3.06 29.89
CA TYR A 523 42.46 -3.40 30.17
C TYR A 523 42.31 -4.84 30.70
N VAL A 524 42.94 -5.81 30.05
CA VAL A 524 42.88 -7.21 30.49
C VAL A 524 43.50 -7.35 31.88
N GLU A 525 44.64 -6.68 32.15
CA GLU A 525 45.30 -6.68 33.47
C GLU A 525 44.41 -6.13 34.58
N ASN A 526 43.62 -5.09 34.32
CA ASN A 526 42.86 -4.40 35.36
C ASN A 526 41.42 -4.91 35.52
N TYR A 527 40.81 -5.47 34.47
CA TYR A 527 39.34 -5.66 34.43
C TYR A 527 38.86 -7.03 33.92
N TRP A 528 39.75 -7.92 33.45
CA TRP A 528 39.33 -9.21 32.87
C TRP A 528 38.51 -10.08 33.84
N ASP A 529 38.90 -10.12 35.10
CA ASP A 529 38.25 -10.95 36.14
C ASP A 529 36.77 -10.58 36.34
N LYS A 530 36.41 -9.31 36.05
CA LYS A 530 35.03 -8.82 36.10
C LYS A 530 34.27 -9.05 34.80
N HIS A 531 34.94 -9.08 33.65
CA HIS A 531 34.28 -8.97 32.33
C HIS A 531 34.39 -10.21 31.43
N TRP A 532 35.13 -11.25 31.83
CA TRP A 532 35.40 -12.42 30.99
C TRP A 532 34.12 -13.11 30.47
N GLY A 533 33.07 -13.22 31.30
CA GLY A 533 31.84 -13.94 30.92
C GLY A 533 31.04 -13.22 29.83
N ILE A 534 31.06 -11.89 29.82
CA ILE A 534 30.43 -11.06 28.77
C ILE A 534 31.17 -11.26 27.45
N HIS A 535 32.50 -11.20 27.49
CA HIS A 535 33.35 -11.37 26.31
C HIS A 535 33.19 -12.77 25.73
N LEU A 536 33.05 -13.79 26.59
CA LEU A 536 32.78 -15.15 26.18
C LEU A 536 31.43 -15.27 25.46
N TYR A 537 30.33 -14.74 26.05
CA TYR A 537 29.03 -14.76 25.39
C TYR A 537 29.08 -14.05 24.03
N ASN A 538 29.68 -12.87 23.96
CA ASN A 538 29.73 -12.08 22.73
C ASN A 538 30.53 -12.78 21.63
N TYR A 539 31.63 -13.45 21.99
CA TYR A 539 32.42 -14.25 21.06
C TYR A 539 31.59 -15.42 20.51
N LEU A 540 30.95 -16.21 21.38
CA LEU A 540 30.12 -17.35 20.97
C LEU A 540 28.90 -16.93 20.14
N LYS A 541 28.25 -15.82 20.49
CA LYS A 541 27.11 -15.31 19.73
C LYS A 541 27.49 -14.88 18.31
N ARG A 542 28.65 -14.25 18.15
CA ARG A 542 29.19 -13.87 16.82
C ARG A 542 29.67 -15.07 16.03
N LYS A 543 30.18 -16.09 16.71
CA LYS A 543 30.60 -17.37 16.12
C LYS A 543 29.54 -18.45 16.40
N ASN A 544 28.30 -18.16 16.03
CA ASN A 544 27.20 -19.10 16.28
C ASN A 544 27.43 -20.49 15.63
N ASP A 545 28.27 -20.55 14.59
CA ASP A 545 28.69 -21.75 13.88
C ASP A 545 29.50 -22.74 14.74
N ILE A 546 30.12 -22.28 15.83
CA ILE A 546 30.94 -23.11 16.71
C ILE A 546 30.26 -23.46 18.04
N VAL A 547 29.10 -22.87 18.37
CA VAL A 547 28.43 -23.05 19.67
C VAL A 547 28.22 -24.53 20.01
N ASP A 548 27.74 -25.31 19.05
CA ASP A 548 27.50 -26.76 19.22
C ASP A 548 28.76 -27.62 19.33
N ARG A 549 29.95 -27.04 19.10
CA ARG A 549 31.24 -27.74 19.10
C ARG A 549 32.08 -27.43 20.34
N VAL A 550 31.65 -26.47 21.15
CA VAL A 550 32.33 -26.10 22.40
C VAL A 550 31.72 -26.92 23.53
N SER A 551 32.54 -27.69 24.24
CA SER A 551 32.11 -28.48 25.40
C SER A 551 32.76 -27.94 26.67
N PHE A 552 31.98 -27.39 27.59
CA PHE A 552 32.48 -26.93 28.89
C PHE A 552 32.61 -28.10 29.88
N ASP A 553 33.70 -28.12 30.64
CA ASP A 553 33.81 -29.04 31.78
C ASP A 553 32.94 -28.60 32.98
N ASP A 554 32.74 -29.45 33.97
CA ASP A 554 31.84 -29.16 35.10
C ASP A 554 32.30 -27.92 35.91
N ASN A 555 33.61 -27.68 36.02
CA ASN A 555 34.15 -26.52 36.72
C ASN A 555 33.95 -25.23 35.91
N GLU A 556 34.11 -25.28 34.59
CA GLU A 556 33.79 -24.17 33.67
C GLU A 556 32.29 -23.86 33.68
N LYS A 557 31.44 -24.88 33.65
CA LYS A 557 29.98 -24.73 33.77
C LYS A 557 29.61 -24.05 35.09
N ASP A 558 30.21 -24.47 36.20
CA ASP A 558 29.99 -23.85 37.50
C ASP A 558 30.49 -22.39 37.53
N LYS A 559 31.63 -22.09 36.92
CA LYS A 559 32.13 -20.71 36.78
C LYS A 559 31.20 -19.84 35.95
N ILE A 560 30.70 -20.33 34.81
CA ILE A 560 29.72 -19.62 33.97
C ILE A 560 28.44 -19.37 34.76
N LYS A 561 27.89 -20.41 35.40
CA LYS A 561 26.66 -20.33 36.19
C LYS A 561 26.81 -19.33 37.33
N ASN A 562 27.90 -19.41 38.10
CA ASN A 562 28.15 -18.51 39.22
C ASN A 562 28.40 -17.07 38.75
N TYR A 563 29.14 -16.87 37.65
CA TYR A 563 29.39 -15.55 37.10
C TYR A 563 28.08 -14.83 36.79
N PHE A 564 27.21 -15.45 35.99
CA PHE A 564 25.93 -14.85 35.59
C PHE A 564 24.93 -14.76 36.76
N LYS A 565 25.04 -15.61 37.78
CA LYS A 565 24.23 -15.52 39.00
C LYS A 565 24.58 -14.33 39.87
N SER A 566 25.86 -13.95 39.97
CA SER A 566 26.32 -12.82 40.81
C SER A 566 26.63 -11.55 40.01
N TYR A 567 26.15 -11.45 38.76
CA TYR A 567 26.58 -10.41 37.84
C TYR A 567 25.85 -9.09 38.08
N ASN A 568 26.59 -8.05 38.47
CA ASN A 568 26.06 -6.69 38.58
C ASN A 568 26.19 -5.96 37.22
N TYR A 569 25.07 -5.93 36.48
CA TYR A 569 24.99 -5.25 35.18
C TYR A 569 25.37 -3.76 35.25
N SER A 570 24.94 -3.06 36.30
CA SER A 570 25.12 -1.60 36.43
C SER A 570 26.58 -1.19 36.69
N GLU A 571 27.28 -1.88 37.59
CA GLU A 571 28.69 -1.60 37.91
C GLU A 571 29.62 -2.00 36.77
N THR A 572 29.27 -3.06 36.05
CA THR A 572 30.08 -3.52 34.91
C THR A 572 30.03 -2.54 33.73
N ILE A 573 28.86 -1.98 33.42
CA ILE A 573 28.72 -0.94 32.39
C ILE A 573 29.57 0.28 32.78
N LYS A 574 29.59 0.65 34.06
CA LYS A 574 30.41 1.76 34.59
C LYS A 574 31.91 1.47 34.56
N ASP A 575 32.34 0.26 34.93
CA ASP A 575 33.75 -0.15 34.89
C ASP A 575 34.28 -0.18 33.44
N LEU A 576 33.49 -0.72 32.51
CA LEU A 576 33.78 -0.69 31.07
C LEU A 576 33.91 0.74 30.52
N HIS A 577 33.09 1.67 31.02
CA HIS A 577 33.13 3.08 30.67
C HIS A 577 34.41 3.79 31.16
N ASN A 578 34.87 3.49 32.38
CA ASN A 578 36.07 4.13 32.96
C ASN A 578 37.39 3.66 32.31
N CYS A 579 37.45 2.44 31.78
CA CYS A 579 38.66 1.88 31.15
C CYS A 579 39.09 2.61 29.87
N LEU A 580 38.18 3.38 29.26
CA LEU A 580 38.32 3.94 27.92
C LEU A 580 38.20 5.47 27.92
N GLU A 581 38.35 6.08 29.10
CA GLU A 581 38.45 7.53 29.28
C GLU A 581 39.48 8.15 28.32
N GLY A 582 39.06 9.21 27.60
CA GLY A 582 39.89 9.94 26.65
C GLY A 582 39.73 9.54 25.19
N THR A 583 38.65 8.83 24.84
CA THR A 583 38.36 8.42 23.46
C THR A 583 37.07 9.08 22.95
N PHE A 584 37.01 9.37 21.63
CA PHE A 584 36.03 10.29 21.02
C PHE A 584 34.56 9.80 21.05
N ASP A 585 34.28 8.61 21.58
CA ASP A 585 32.97 7.97 21.45
C ASP A 585 32.77 6.95 22.59
N ASN A 586 32.04 7.34 23.64
CA ASN A 586 31.68 6.48 24.79
C ASN A 586 30.52 5.50 24.46
N SER A 587 30.39 5.10 23.19
CA SER A 587 29.30 4.26 22.68
C SER A 587 29.74 2.79 22.55
N TYR A 588 29.36 1.96 23.53
CA TYR A 588 29.64 0.52 23.48
C TYR A 588 28.42 -0.32 23.10
N LEU A 589 28.67 -1.33 22.27
CA LEU A 589 27.74 -2.38 21.89
C LEU A 589 27.95 -3.59 22.81
N TYR A 590 27.05 -3.81 23.77
CA TYR A 590 26.97 -5.08 24.50
C TYR A 590 25.54 -5.62 24.40
N PHE A 591 25.42 -6.90 24.03
CA PHE A 591 24.15 -7.60 24.15
C PHE A 591 23.87 -7.85 25.63
N ILE A 592 22.68 -7.52 26.12
CA ILE A 592 22.22 -8.01 27.42
C ILE A 592 21.49 -9.34 27.22
N PHE A 593 21.86 -10.29 28.06
CA PHE A 593 21.53 -11.68 27.84
C PHE A 593 20.08 -11.95 28.23
N TYR A 594 19.25 -12.18 27.22
CA TYR A 594 17.98 -12.86 27.40
C TYR A 594 18.07 -14.21 26.69
N ASN A 595 17.66 -15.29 27.34
CA ASN A 595 17.81 -16.66 26.85
C ASN A 595 19.29 -17.13 26.67
N LEU A 596 20.07 -17.08 27.76
CA LEU A 596 21.47 -17.55 27.82
C LEU A 596 21.63 -19.00 27.36
N GLU A 597 20.59 -19.81 27.56
CA GLU A 597 20.50 -21.23 27.23
C GLU A 597 20.64 -21.49 25.72
N ASN A 598 20.33 -20.52 24.86
CA ASN A 598 20.57 -20.62 23.42
C ASN A 598 22.07 -20.62 23.06
N ILE A 599 22.91 -19.96 23.86
CA ILE A 599 24.36 -19.84 23.62
C ILE A 599 25.13 -20.85 24.47
N PHE A 600 24.74 -21.03 25.73
CA PHE A 600 25.38 -21.96 26.65
C PHE A 600 24.51 -23.22 26.80
N LYS A 601 24.45 -24.00 25.71
CA LYS A 601 23.72 -25.27 25.67
C LYS A 601 24.26 -26.19 26.78
N ASP A 602 23.36 -26.89 27.45
CA ASP A 602 23.62 -27.77 28.62
C ASP A 602 23.91 -27.06 29.96
N ILE A 603 23.84 -25.73 30.03
CA ILE A 603 23.85 -24.99 31.30
C ILE A 603 22.44 -24.45 31.57
N LYS A 604 21.81 -24.91 32.65
CA LYS A 604 20.55 -24.33 33.13
C LYS A 604 20.82 -23.08 33.95
N PHE A 605 20.24 -21.96 33.52
CA PHE A 605 20.33 -20.70 34.25
C PHE A 605 19.06 -20.50 35.08
N GLU A 606 19.24 -20.20 36.36
CA GLU A 606 18.16 -19.71 37.20
C GLU A 606 18.28 -18.19 37.23
N TYR A 607 17.27 -17.51 36.70
CA TYR A 607 17.18 -16.05 36.80
C TYR A 607 16.51 -15.73 38.13
N ASP A 608 17.22 -15.05 39.03
CA ASP A 608 16.59 -14.55 40.24
C ASP A 608 15.80 -13.24 39.95
N GLU A 609 14.95 -12.87 40.91
CA GLU A 609 14.12 -11.68 40.78
C GLU A 609 14.94 -10.41 40.58
N GLU A 610 16.13 -10.30 41.19
CA GLU A 610 16.95 -9.09 41.14
C GLU A 610 17.52 -8.85 39.74
N ILE A 611 17.99 -9.91 39.07
CA ILE A 611 18.45 -9.85 37.68
C ILE A 611 17.31 -9.43 36.75
N LEU A 612 16.14 -10.05 36.88
CA LEU A 612 14.98 -9.74 36.04
C LEU A 612 14.49 -8.30 36.24
N ILE A 613 14.48 -7.80 37.49
CA ILE A 613 14.14 -6.41 37.80
C ILE A 613 15.13 -5.43 37.13
N ASN A 614 16.43 -5.72 37.18
CA ASN A 614 17.45 -4.87 36.58
C ASN A 614 17.33 -4.83 35.05
N MET A 615 16.99 -5.95 34.41
CA MET A 615 16.73 -6.02 32.97
C MET A 615 15.48 -5.25 32.52
N LEU A 616 14.49 -5.10 33.40
CA LEU A 616 13.25 -4.37 33.10
C LEU A 616 13.36 -2.85 33.30
N LYS A 617 14.47 -2.36 33.86
CA LYS A 617 14.76 -0.95 34.14
C LYS A 617 15.63 -0.25 33.09
N ILE A 618 16.33 -1.01 32.28
CA ILE A 618 17.25 -0.50 31.26
C ILE A 618 16.50 -0.13 29.97
N PRO A 619 17.02 0.81 29.16
CA PRO A 619 16.58 0.96 27.77
C PRO A 619 16.80 -0.35 27.01
N TYR A 620 15.78 -0.91 26.37
CA TYR A 620 15.88 -2.19 25.65
C TYR A 620 15.29 -2.15 24.24
N ASP A 621 15.99 -2.81 23.31
CA ASP A 621 15.46 -3.24 22.00
C ASP A 621 15.47 -4.77 21.90
N TYR A 622 14.39 -5.35 21.37
CA TYR A 622 14.33 -6.77 21.04
C TYR A 622 14.83 -7.03 19.63
N TYR A 623 15.92 -7.80 19.50
CA TYR A 623 16.40 -8.28 18.21
C TYR A 623 16.45 -9.81 18.23
N LYS A 624 15.58 -10.46 17.44
CA LYS A 624 15.52 -11.93 17.31
C LYS A 624 15.40 -12.69 18.64
N GLY A 625 14.67 -12.12 19.60
CA GLY A 625 14.44 -12.73 20.92
C GLY A 625 15.48 -12.39 21.98
N ASP A 626 16.47 -11.52 21.70
CA ASP A 626 17.44 -11.03 22.68
C ASP A 626 17.28 -9.53 22.97
N ILE A 627 17.68 -9.10 24.18
CA ILE A 627 17.69 -7.70 24.62
C ILE A 627 19.03 -7.06 24.26
N LYS A 628 19.04 -6.01 23.45
CA LYS A 628 20.27 -5.28 23.10
C LYS A 628 20.35 -3.97 23.86
N LEU A 629 21.49 -3.74 24.54
CA LEU A 629 21.78 -2.43 25.12
C LEU A 629 22.49 -1.54 24.12
N TYR A 630 22.08 -0.27 24.11
CA TYR A 630 22.78 0.81 23.44
C TYR A 630 23.03 1.95 24.42
N ASN A 631 24.22 2.56 24.35
CA ASN A 631 24.52 3.79 25.08
C ASN A 631 24.26 5.06 24.23
N ASN A 632 24.04 4.92 22.90
CA ASN A 632 23.74 6.05 22.02
C ASN A 632 22.92 5.58 20.79
N TYR A 633 21.76 6.20 20.55
CA TYR A 633 20.81 5.87 19.48
C TYR A 633 21.35 6.13 18.06
N TYR A 634 22.33 7.03 17.93
CA TYR A 634 22.80 7.58 16.64
C TYR A 634 23.30 6.54 15.61
N TYR A 635 23.71 5.36 16.06
CA TYR A 635 24.26 4.35 15.18
C TYR A 635 23.22 3.32 14.67
N LEU A 636 21.96 3.34 15.14
CA LEU A 636 20.91 2.40 14.71
C LEU A 636 20.57 2.51 13.22
N GLU A 637 20.37 3.72 12.71
CA GLU A 637 20.10 3.97 11.28
C GLU A 637 21.31 3.66 10.40
N TYR A 638 22.53 3.93 10.87
CA TYR A 638 23.76 3.71 10.11
C TYR A 638 24.07 2.21 9.91
N PHE A 639 23.50 1.34 10.75
CA PHE A 639 23.65 -0.12 10.68
C PHE A 639 22.51 -0.84 9.93
N GLY A 640 21.57 -0.11 9.31
CA GLY A 640 20.46 -0.71 8.58
C GLY A 640 19.45 -1.43 9.48
N VAL A 641 19.40 -1.08 10.76
CA VAL A 641 18.32 -1.49 11.65
C VAL A 641 17.17 -0.52 11.40
N ILE A 642 16.14 -1.00 10.71
CA ILE A 642 14.88 -0.29 10.52
C ILE A 642 14.34 0.02 11.92
N MET A 643 14.24 1.29 12.28
CA MET A 643 13.50 1.70 13.47
C MET A 643 12.02 1.56 13.14
N GLU A 644 11.38 0.54 13.67
CA GLU A 644 9.92 0.44 13.72
C GLU A 644 9.48 0.46 15.17
N TYR A 645 8.56 1.39 15.45
CA TYR A 645 7.36 1.41 16.30
C TYR A 645 6.93 0.19 17.17
N ASP A 646 7.81 -0.76 17.47
CA ASP A 646 7.46 -2.10 17.97
C ASP A 646 7.58 -2.27 19.49
N ALA A 647 7.78 -1.19 20.25
CA ALA A 647 7.63 -1.25 21.71
C ALA A 647 6.23 -1.77 22.11
N ASP A 648 5.23 -1.55 21.26
CA ASP A 648 3.83 -1.97 21.45
C ASP A 648 3.60 -3.46 21.14
N ASN A 649 4.49 -4.12 20.38
CA ASN A 649 4.34 -5.53 19.92
C ASN A 649 5.18 -6.55 20.71
N ILE A 650 5.84 -6.14 21.80
CA ILE A 650 6.68 -7.04 22.60
C ILE A 650 5.81 -7.96 23.47
N ASN A 651 5.84 -9.26 23.18
CA ASN A 651 5.17 -10.27 24.00
C ASN A 651 5.97 -10.56 25.29
N PHE A 652 5.54 -9.96 26.40
CA PHE A 652 6.13 -10.15 27.73
C PHE A 652 5.89 -11.54 28.33
N ASP A 653 4.95 -12.33 27.82
CA ASP A 653 4.75 -13.70 28.31
C ASP A 653 5.91 -14.60 27.94
N ILE A 654 6.59 -14.32 26.81
CA ILE A 654 7.85 -14.97 26.46
C ILE A 654 8.95 -14.65 27.48
N PHE A 655 8.94 -13.45 28.08
CA PHE A 655 9.96 -12.99 29.02
C PHE A 655 10.03 -13.83 30.32
N PHE A 656 8.91 -14.43 30.73
CA PHE A 656 8.81 -15.19 31.98
C PHE A 656 8.70 -16.71 31.77
N ILE A 657 8.94 -17.24 30.56
CA ILE A 657 8.93 -18.69 30.33
C ILE A 657 9.90 -19.38 31.29
N GLY A 658 9.38 -20.29 32.11
CA GLY A 658 10.13 -21.01 33.16
C GLY A 658 10.35 -20.25 34.47
N ASN A 659 9.88 -19.00 34.60
CA ASN A 659 9.94 -18.18 35.81
C ASN A 659 8.58 -17.50 36.10
N GLU A 660 7.48 -18.11 35.67
CA GLU A 660 6.13 -17.53 35.71
C GLU A 660 5.69 -17.17 37.14
N GLU A 661 6.07 -17.99 38.12
CA GLU A 661 5.73 -17.79 39.54
C GLU A 661 6.36 -16.51 40.14
N MET A 662 7.47 -15.99 39.58
CA MET A 662 8.16 -14.80 40.07
C MET A 662 7.55 -13.48 39.56
N LYS A 663 6.68 -13.53 38.53
CA LYS A 663 6.13 -12.37 37.81
C LYS A 663 5.51 -11.33 38.77
N SER A 664 4.67 -11.79 39.71
CA SER A 664 3.99 -10.92 40.69
C SER A 664 4.94 -10.27 41.70
N SER A 665 5.98 -10.98 42.12
CA SER A 665 6.98 -10.47 43.08
C SER A 665 7.91 -9.46 42.42
N ILE A 666 8.38 -9.73 41.20
CA ILE A 666 9.15 -8.82 40.36
C ILE A 666 8.38 -7.54 40.08
N PHE A 667 7.10 -7.66 39.71
CA PHE A 667 6.23 -6.52 39.49
C PHE A 667 6.09 -5.63 40.72
N LYS A 668 5.86 -6.22 41.89
CA LYS A 668 5.81 -5.50 43.17
C LYS A 668 7.11 -4.72 43.43
N LYS A 669 8.26 -5.38 43.29
CA LYS A 669 9.57 -4.76 43.53
C LYS A 669 9.89 -3.67 42.51
N LEU A 670 9.47 -3.81 41.25
CA LEU A 670 9.61 -2.77 40.23
C LEU A 670 8.89 -1.49 40.66
N ILE A 671 7.62 -1.60 41.07
CA ILE A 671 6.83 -0.47 41.60
C ILE A 671 7.53 0.18 42.80
N GLU A 672 8.02 -0.63 43.75
CA GLU A 672 8.71 -0.13 44.95
C GLU A 672 10.04 0.57 44.66
N SER A 673 10.65 0.27 43.50
CA SER A 673 11.99 0.75 43.14
C SER A 673 12.01 1.94 42.19
N ILE A 674 10.84 2.45 41.76
CA ILE A 674 10.77 3.65 40.92
C ILE A 674 11.22 4.89 41.70
N ASP A 675 12.17 5.62 41.12
CA ASP A 675 12.46 7.00 41.48
C ASP A 675 11.58 7.95 40.66
N LYS A 676 10.54 8.46 41.32
CA LYS A 676 9.60 9.43 40.76
C LYS A 676 10.29 10.68 40.18
N ASN A 677 11.40 11.15 40.76
CA ASN A 677 12.10 12.34 40.26
C ASN A 677 12.77 12.11 38.91
N MET A 678 13.11 10.86 38.61
CA MET A 678 13.80 10.43 37.39
C MET A 678 12.85 9.70 36.43
N ILE A 679 11.53 9.75 36.65
CA ILE A 679 10.54 8.99 35.87
C ILE A 679 10.45 9.40 34.40
N THR A 680 10.90 10.62 34.06
CA THR A 680 10.90 11.14 32.69
C THR A 680 12.25 10.96 31.98
N ASN A 681 13.26 10.45 32.68
CA ASN A 681 14.62 10.25 32.18
C ASN A 681 14.79 8.80 31.71
N GLU A 682 15.26 8.63 30.47
CA GLU A 682 15.54 7.33 29.85
C GLU A 682 16.56 6.49 30.64
N PHE A 683 17.55 7.13 31.27
CA PHE A 683 18.53 6.49 32.14
C PHE A 683 18.08 6.43 33.62
N GLY A 684 16.84 6.85 33.88
CA GLY A 684 16.21 6.90 35.18
C GLY A 684 15.15 5.81 35.37
N SER A 685 13.93 6.22 35.72
CA SER A 685 12.81 5.30 35.97
C SER A 685 11.82 5.20 34.81
N TYR A 686 12.14 5.78 33.64
CA TYR A 686 11.24 5.79 32.49
C TYR A 686 10.94 4.39 31.95
N TYR A 687 11.96 3.58 31.65
CA TYR A 687 11.74 2.20 31.18
C TYR A 687 11.14 1.29 32.26
N ALA A 688 11.39 1.57 33.54
CA ALA A 688 10.71 0.88 34.63
C ALA A 688 9.20 1.14 34.61
N LEU A 689 8.76 2.38 34.35
CA LEU A 689 7.35 2.73 34.18
C LEU A 689 6.72 1.97 33.00
N LEU A 690 7.40 1.96 31.84
CA LEU A 690 6.92 1.22 30.67
C LEU A 690 6.75 -0.28 30.96
N SER A 691 7.75 -0.89 31.60
CA SER A 691 7.71 -2.32 31.98
C SER A 691 6.60 -2.62 32.97
N ILE A 692 6.31 -1.73 33.93
CA ILE A 692 5.18 -1.87 34.85
C ILE A 692 3.84 -1.85 34.08
N ILE A 693 3.65 -0.91 33.17
CA ILE A 693 2.39 -0.85 32.39
C ILE A 693 2.22 -2.11 31.54
N LYS A 694 3.28 -2.61 30.90
CA LYS A 694 3.25 -3.86 30.11
C LYS A 694 2.89 -5.07 30.95
N LEU A 695 3.58 -5.26 32.07
CA LEU A 695 3.34 -6.37 32.97
C LEU A 695 1.90 -6.37 33.48
N TYR A 696 1.39 -5.20 33.88
CA TYR A 696 0.00 -5.05 34.28
C TYR A 696 -0.96 -5.43 33.17
N ASN A 697 -0.75 -4.94 31.94
CA ASN A 697 -1.61 -5.24 30.80
C ASN A 697 -1.61 -6.74 30.44
N SER A 698 -0.47 -7.44 30.61
CA SER A 698 -0.37 -8.89 30.37
C SER A 698 -1.06 -9.76 31.42
N ASP A 699 -1.33 -9.24 32.62
CA ASP A 699 -1.89 -10.00 33.74
C ASP A 699 -2.80 -9.14 34.62
N LYS A 700 -3.78 -8.49 33.98
CA LYS A 700 -4.69 -7.53 34.63
C LYS A 700 -5.45 -8.16 35.80
N GLU A 701 -5.84 -9.43 35.68
CA GLU A 701 -6.62 -10.14 36.71
C GLU A 701 -5.85 -10.31 38.02
N ASN A 702 -4.58 -10.72 37.97
CA ASN A 702 -3.79 -10.96 39.18
C ASN A 702 -3.16 -9.68 39.74
N LEU A 703 -2.89 -8.68 38.90
CA LEU A 703 -2.18 -7.44 39.30
C LEU A 703 -3.10 -6.25 39.60
N TYR A 704 -4.43 -6.44 39.56
CA TYR A 704 -5.43 -5.38 39.78
C TYR A 704 -5.21 -4.57 41.08
N THR A 705 -4.71 -5.21 42.15
CA THR A 705 -4.46 -4.54 43.44
C THR A 705 -3.44 -3.38 43.36
N TYR A 706 -2.62 -3.33 42.31
CA TYR A 706 -1.63 -2.28 42.09
C TYR A 706 -2.11 -1.15 41.17
N TYR A 707 -3.29 -1.28 40.58
CA TYR A 707 -3.85 -0.33 39.60
C TYR A 707 -3.69 1.14 40.05
N ASN A 708 -4.13 1.47 41.25
CA ASN A 708 -4.05 2.85 41.79
C ASN A 708 -2.61 3.39 41.87
N LYS A 709 -1.62 2.54 42.13
CA LYS A 709 -0.21 2.95 42.15
C LYS A 709 0.30 3.24 40.74
N ILE A 710 -0.13 2.47 39.74
CA ILE A 710 0.23 2.71 38.34
C ILE A 710 -0.38 4.02 37.87
N VAL A 711 -1.66 4.27 38.19
CA VAL A 711 -2.33 5.55 37.92
C VAL A 711 -1.55 6.73 38.53
N GLU A 712 -1.11 6.61 39.78
CA GLU A 712 -0.30 7.63 40.45
C GLU A 712 1.04 7.87 39.73
N LEU A 713 1.70 6.80 39.27
CA LEU A 713 2.98 6.89 38.55
C LEU A 713 2.81 7.53 37.17
N VAL A 714 1.76 7.17 36.42
CA VAL A 714 1.45 7.77 35.12
C VAL A 714 1.09 9.25 35.27
N ALA A 715 0.25 9.60 36.24
CA ALA A 715 -0.05 11.00 36.54
C ALA A 715 1.21 11.80 36.94
N HIS A 716 2.10 11.19 37.75
CA HIS A 716 3.38 11.81 38.09
C HIS A 716 4.29 11.99 36.87
N PHE A 717 4.37 11.00 35.97
CA PHE A 717 5.11 11.11 34.71
C PHE A 717 4.65 12.31 33.90
N TYR A 718 3.34 12.44 33.67
CA TYR A 718 2.76 13.60 32.98
C TYR A 718 3.05 14.91 33.71
N THR A 719 2.96 14.95 35.03
CA THR A 719 3.26 16.15 35.82
C THR A 719 4.74 16.55 35.68
N SER A 720 5.64 15.57 35.69
CA SER A 720 7.10 15.76 35.60
C SER A 720 7.60 16.05 34.19
N SER A 721 6.86 15.65 33.15
CA SER A 721 7.17 15.95 31.75
C SER A 721 6.74 17.35 31.35
N LEU A 722 5.77 17.93 32.06
CA LEU A 722 5.34 19.32 31.88
C LEU A 722 6.45 20.30 32.31
N ASN A 723 6.60 21.39 31.55
CA ASN A 723 7.64 22.41 31.75
C ASN A 723 9.10 21.95 31.60
N LYS A 724 9.36 20.75 31.05
CA LYS A 724 10.70 20.32 30.62
C LYS A 724 10.80 20.31 29.11
N VAL A 725 11.82 20.96 28.55
CA VAL A 725 12.15 20.83 27.12
C VAL A 725 12.79 19.46 26.84
N GLU A 726 13.45 18.90 27.86
CA GLU A 726 14.24 17.66 27.77
C GLU A 726 13.53 16.53 28.54
N PHE A 727 12.85 15.63 27.83
CA PHE A 727 12.40 14.36 28.42
C PHE A 727 12.14 13.28 27.36
N SER A 728 12.09 12.03 27.80
CA SER A 728 11.85 10.87 26.93
C SER A 728 10.44 10.92 26.32
N GLN A 729 10.30 10.68 25.01
CA GLN A 729 9.03 10.77 24.30
C GLN A 729 7.86 10.08 25.03
N ILE A 730 6.63 10.60 24.92
CA ILE A 730 5.45 9.89 25.46
C ILE A 730 5.08 8.73 24.52
N TYR A 731 5.45 7.51 24.89
CA TYR A 731 5.11 6.31 24.11
C TYR A 731 3.63 5.96 24.15
N ASN A 732 3.15 5.34 23.07
CA ASN A 732 1.76 4.93 22.89
C ASN A 732 1.24 4.07 24.04
N ILE A 733 2.08 3.22 24.63
CA ILE A 733 1.68 2.40 25.78
C ILE A 733 1.21 3.23 26.99
N ILE A 734 1.82 4.39 27.26
CA ILE A 734 1.38 5.28 28.34
C ILE A 734 0.02 5.88 27.97
N ASN A 735 -0.14 6.33 26.72
CA ASN A 735 -1.40 6.91 26.22
C ASN A 735 -2.54 5.89 26.20
N SER A 736 -2.26 4.66 25.77
CA SER A 736 -3.21 3.56 25.70
C SER A 736 -3.65 3.17 27.11
N PHE A 737 -2.73 3.11 28.07
CA PHE A 737 -3.09 2.92 29.47
C PHE A 737 -4.02 4.02 30.00
N VAL A 738 -3.77 5.29 29.66
CA VAL A 738 -4.65 6.41 30.06
C VAL A 738 -6.06 6.22 29.48
N GLN A 739 -6.17 5.93 28.18
CA GLN A 739 -7.44 5.81 27.49
C GLN A 739 -8.22 4.56 27.91
N GLU A 740 -7.59 3.39 27.97
CA GLU A 740 -8.25 2.13 28.39
C GLU A 740 -8.81 2.19 29.81
N ASN A 741 -8.26 3.06 30.65
CA ASN A 741 -8.62 3.19 32.05
C ASN A 741 -9.41 4.48 32.36
N ASN A 742 -9.90 5.19 31.33
CA ASN A 742 -10.70 6.42 31.45
C ASN A 742 -10.04 7.51 32.30
N LEU A 743 -8.71 7.70 32.15
CA LEU A 743 -7.93 8.67 32.91
C LEU A 743 -7.74 10.01 32.18
N ASP A 744 -8.38 10.20 31.02
CA ASP A 744 -8.17 11.36 30.15
C ASP A 744 -8.42 12.69 30.86
N ASN A 745 -9.53 12.82 31.63
CA ASN A 745 -9.82 14.04 32.39
C ASN A 745 -8.70 14.37 33.38
N ASN A 746 -8.20 13.36 34.10
CA ASN A 746 -7.13 13.55 35.08
C ASN A 746 -5.86 14.09 34.43
N ILE A 747 -5.50 13.55 33.26
CA ILE A 747 -4.32 14.01 32.51
C ILE A 747 -4.54 15.41 31.93
N LEU A 748 -5.72 15.69 31.39
CA LEU A 748 -6.07 17.01 30.86
C LEU A 748 -6.07 18.08 31.96
N ASP A 749 -6.55 17.78 33.17
CA ASP A 749 -6.47 18.69 34.32
C ASP A 749 -5.03 19.08 34.63
N ILE A 750 -4.12 18.09 34.70
CA ILE A 750 -2.69 18.32 34.92
C ILE A 750 -2.10 19.21 33.81
N ILE A 751 -2.45 18.96 32.54
CA ILE A 751 -2.00 19.77 31.40
C ILE A 751 -2.54 21.20 31.48
N ASN A 752 -3.81 21.37 31.84
CA ASN A 752 -4.51 22.66 31.91
C ASN A 752 -3.90 23.60 32.96
N GLU A 753 -3.34 23.06 34.04
CA GLU A 753 -2.66 23.83 35.07
C GLU A 753 -1.23 24.26 34.69
N SER A 754 -0.65 23.68 33.63
CA SER A 754 0.71 24.00 33.20
C SER A 754 0.81 25.36 32.51
N LYS A 755 2.03 25.94 32.51
CA LYS A 755 2.38 27.10 31.69
C LYS A 755 3.10 26.71 30.39
N GLN A 756 3.57 25.47 30.31
CA GLN A 756 4.31 24.97 29.16
C GLN A 756 4.08 23.47 28.99
N ILE A 757 3.88 23.07 27.73
CA ILE A 757 3.74 21.68 27.29
C ILE A 757 4.73 21.42 26.15
N ASN A 758 5.04 20.15 25.92
CA ASN A 758 5.81 19.74 24.73
C ASN A 758 4.90 19.21 23.61
N TYR A 759 5.47 19.08 22.40
CA TYR A 759 4.79 18.53 21.23
C TYR A 759 4.07 17.20 21.50
N ASP A 760 4.67 16.27 22.23
CA ASP A 760 4.04 14.98 22.54
C ASP A 760 2.73 15.12 23.34
N HIS A 761 2.62 16.13 24.21
CA HIS A 761 1.39 16.41 24.93
C HIS A 761 0.32 16.99 23.99
N LEU A 762 0.71 17.89 23.07
CA LEU A 762 -0.21 18.37 22.03
C LEU A 762 -0.70 17.21 21.15
N LYS A 763 0.21 16.31 20.76
CA LYS A 763 -0.10 15.11 19.98
C LYS A 763 -1.09 14.21 20.72
N TYR A 764 -0.90 14.00 22.03
CA TYR A 764 -1.88 13.28 22.86
C TYR A 764 -3.27 13.94 22.83
N ILE A 765 -3.36 15.27 23.01
CA ILE A 765 -4.65 15.99 22.95
C ILE A 765 -5.29 15.88 21.57
N ASN A 766 -4.50 16.00 20.49
CA ASN A 766 -4.99 15.86 19.12
C ASN A 766 -5.54 14.44 18.87
N ASN A 767 -4.81 13.41 19.28
CA ASN A 767 -5.22 12.02 19.14
C ASN A 767 -6.49 11.72 19.94
N LEU A 768 -6.59 12.21 21.18
CA LEU A 768 -7.80 12.07 21.99
C LEU A 768 -9.00 12.75 21.34
N GLN A 769 -8.85 14.01 20.91
CA GLN A 769 -9.95 14.74 20.28
C GLN A 769 -10.38 14.10 18.96
N ARG A 770 -9.43 13.64 18.15
CA ARG A 770 -9.72 12.90 16.92
C ARG A 770 -10.53 11.64 17.20
N LYS A 771 -10.10 10.82 18.17
CA LYS A 771 -10.84 9.61 18.57
C LYS A 771 -12.28 9.94 19.00
N LEU A 772 -12.46 10.98 19.80
CA LEU A 772 -13.80 11.41 20.24
C LEU A 772 -14.68 11.94 19.10
N LEU A 773 -14.10 12.51 18.04
CA LEU A 773 -14.81 12.94 16.83
C LEU A 773 -15.18 11.75 15.94
N GLU A 774 -14.27 10.78 15.78
CA GLU A 774 -14.51 9.53 15.05
C GLU A 774 -15.59 8.66 15.74
N GLU A 775 -15.70 8.73 17.06
CA GLU A 775 -16.73 8.06 17.86
C GLU A 775 -18.04 8.87 17.97
N GLU A 776 -18.16 10.06 17.34
CA GLU A 776 -19.34 10.95 17.37
C GLU A 776 -19.80 11.36 18.79
N ILE A 777 -18.90 11.36 19.79
CA ILE A 777 -19.23 11.67 21.19
C ILE A 777 -18.56 12.95 21.72
N PHE A 778 -17.76 13.64 20.90
CA PHE A 778 -16.95 14.78 21.34
C PHE A 778 -17.71 15.85 22.15
N TYR A 779 -18.84 16.34 21.65
CA TYR A 779 -19.65 17.38 22.33
C TYR A 779 -20.32 16.88 23.63
N THR A 780 -20.43 15.57 23.81
CA THR A 780 -21.00 14.95 25.02
C THR A 780 -19.94 14.42 25.98
N SER A 781 -18.68 14.40 25.55
CA SER A 781 -17.55 13.92 26.35
C SER A 781 -17.31 14.80 27.57
N SER A 782 -16.97 14.17 28.70
CA SER A 782 -16.50 14.89 29.89
C SER A 782 -15.24 15.73 29.62
N CYS A 783 -14.45 15.35 28.61
CA CYS A 783 -13.20 16.02 28.26
C CYS A 783 -13.42 17.35 27.49
N TYR A 784 -14.61 17.57 26.91
CA TYR A 784 -14.89 18.69 25.99
C TYR A 784 -14.45 20.05 26.55
N LYS A 785 -14.89 20.37 27.78
CA LYS A 785 -14.57 21.66 28.43
C LYS A 785 -13.08 21.83 28.73
N LEU A 786 -12.41 20.76 29.14
CA LEU A 786 -10.98 20.81 29.47
C LEU A 786 -10.13 20.96 28.21
N ILE A 787 -10.46 20.22 27.15
CA ILE A 787 -9.79 20.36 25.85
C ILE A 787 -9.94 21.79 25.33
N TYR A 788 -11.14 22.38 25.44
CA TYR A 788 -11.38 23.78 25.06
C TYR A 788 -10.46 24.74 25.81
N GLU A 789 -10.45 24.66 27.15
CA GLU A 789 -9.66 25.54 28.01
C GLU A 789 -8.16 25.44 27.72
N ILE A 790 -7.64 24.23 27.54
CA ILE A 790 -6.23 23.99 27.20
C ILE A 790 -5.90 24.64 25.85
N ARG A 791 -6.69 24.37 24.81
CA ARG A 791 -6.43 24.91 23.47
C ARG A 791 -6.55 26.43 23.41
N ARG A 792 -7.50 27.01 24.17
CA ARG A 792 -7.63 28.47 24.30
C ARG A 792 -6.37 29.05 24.93
N LYS A 793 -5.85 28.44 26.01
CA LYS A 793 -4.60 28.85 26.67
C LYS A 793 -3.38 28.70 25.75
N ILE A 794 -3.33 27.66 24.92
CA ILE A 794 -2.28 27.52 23.88
C ILE A 794 -2.35 28.69 22.90
N ASN A 795 -3.56 29.01 22.42
CA ASN A 795 -3.77 30.07 21.44
C ASN A 795 -3.47 31.47 21.99
N SER A 796 -3.81 31.75 23.26
CA SER A 796 -3.44 32.99 23.95
C SER A 796 -1.97 33.03 24.38
N LYS A 797 -1.21 31.95 24.15
CA LYS A 797 0.17 31.75 24.61
C LYS A 797 0.32 31.72 26.14
N ASP A 798 -0.76 31.47 26.87
CA ASP A 798 -0.73 31.18 28.31
C ASP A 798 -0.11 29.80 28.61
N ILE A 799 -0.30 28.87 27.67
CA ILE A 799 0.46 27.61 27.58
C ILE A 799 1.40 27.72 26.38
N LYS A 800 2.71 27.68 26.62
CA LYS A 800 3.71 27.61 25.54
C LYS A 800 3.92 26.16 25.09
N ILE A 801 4.01 25.94 23.77
CA ILE A 801 4.42 24.65 23.21
C ILE A 801 5.92 24.69 22.92
N SER A 802 6.66 23.73 23.47
CA SER A 802 8.08 23.52 23.18
C SER A 802 8.29 22.29 22.31
N HIS A 803 9.31 22.36 21.45
CA HIS A 803 9.81 21.18 20.76
C HIS A 803 10.38 20.21 21.80
N ASN A 804 10.06 18.92 21.70
CA ASN A 804 10.69 17.94 22.57
C ASN A 804 12.11 17.71 22.05
N ILE A 805 13.11 18.02 22.87
CA ILE A 805 14.50 17.68 22.54
C ILE A 805 14.87 16.48 23.42
N ASN A 806 15.09 15.34 22.78
CA ASN A 806 15.51 14.15 23.51
C ASN A 806 16.79 14.47 24.33
N PRO A 807 16.83 14.16 25.64
CA PRO A 807 18.03 14.34 26.47
C PRO A 807 19.34 13.87 25.81
N SER A 808 19.30 12.79 25.04
CA SER A 808 20.44 12.28 24.28
C SER A 808 20.99 13.28 23.24
N THR A 809 20.12 14.05 22.58
CA THR A 809 20.51 15.05 21.57
C THR A 809 21.28 16.21 22.19
N ILE A 810 20.88 16.63 23.40
CA ILE A 810 21.52 17.74 24.11
C ILE A 810 22.87 17.35 24.66
N GLU A 811 23.01 16.16 25.23
CA GLU A 811 24.31 15.66 25.69
C GLU A 811 25.28 15.48 24.52
N ASN A 812 24.80 15.02 23.36
CA ASN A 812 25.61 15.00 22.12
C ASN A 812 26.07 16.41 21.70
N ILE A 813 25.19 17.41 21.75
CA ILE A 813 25.55 18.80 21.42
C ILE A 813 26.57 19.36 22.41
N LYS A 814 26.37 19.15 23.72
CA LYS A 814 27.33 19.58 24.76
C LYS A 814 28.70 18.93 24.56
N TYR A 815 28.73 17.65 24.22
CA TYR A 815 29.95 16.93 23.92
C TYR A 815 30.69 17.52 22.71
N GLU A 816 30.01 17.69 21.58
CA GLU A 816 30.58 18.27 20.36
C GLU A 816 31.11 19.70 20.56
N LEU A 817 30.37 20.52 21.32
CA LEU A 817 30.79 21.87 21.69
C LEU A 817 32.04 21.86 22.59
N ASN A 818 32.09 20.96 23.57
CA ASN A 818 33.27 20.82 24.43
C ASN A 818 34.51 20.35 23.65
N GLN A 819 34.33 19.52 22.60
CA GLN A 819 35.42 19.13 21.71
C GLN A 819 35.95 20.30 20.86
N LEU A 820 35.07 21.20 20.40
CA LEU A 820 35.49 22.44 19.73
C LEU A 820 36.31 23.35 20.68
N TYR A 821 35.94 23.41 21.96
CA TYR A 821 36.67 24.18 22.98
C TYR A 821 38.08 23.62 23.30
N GLN A 822 38.34 22.33 23.06
CA GLN A 822 39.66 21.75 23.26
C GLN A 822 40.66 22.13 22.14
N HIS A 823 40.18 22.71 21.04
CA HIS A 823 40.99 23.17 19.90
C HIS A 823 41.36 24.68 19.97
N ASN A 824 41.65 25.22 21.16
CA ASN A 824 41.95 26.65 21.36
C ASN A 824 43.19 27.19 20.61
N ASN A 825 44.02 26.35 20.00
CA ASN A 825 45.22 26.73 19.23
C ASN A 825 45.14 26.20 17.80
N PHE A 826 44.41 26.92 16.95
CA PHE A 826 44.16 26.52 15.55
C PHE A 826 44.85 27.50 14.60
N ASP A 827 45.61 27.00 13.61
CA ASP A 827 46.23 27.88 12.62
C ASP A 827 45.23 28.17 11.48
N TYR A 828 44.59 29.33 11.56
CA TYR A 828 43.63 29.79 10.56
C TYR A 828 44.26 30.05 9.18
N LEU A 829 45.59 30.05 9.06
CA LEU A 829 46.30 30.13 7.80
C LEU A 829 46.45 28.76 7.12
N ASN A 830 46.29 27.66 7.88
CA ASN A 830 46.24 26.31 7.32
C ASN A 830 44.83 26.02 6.78
N GLN A 831 44.73 26.02 5.46
CA GLN A 831 43.48 25.89 4.74
C GLN A 831 42.77 24.54 4.97
N VAL A 832 43.53 23.47 5.26
CA VAL A 832 42.97 22.14 5.56
C VAL A 832 42.38 22.11 6.96
N GLU A 833 43.11 22.64 7.94
CA GLU A 833 42.62 22.78 9.31
C GLU A 833 41.37 23.66 9.34
N PHE A 834 41.42 24.86 8.75
CA PHE A 834 40.29 25.79 8.71
C PHE A 834 39.05 25.19 8.05
N ASN A 835 39.22 24.47 6.94
CA ASN A 835 38.11 23.78 6.29
C ASN A 835 37.54 22.64 7.16
N ASN A 836 38.37 21.92 7.90
CA ASN A 836 37.91 20.89 8.84
C ASN A 836 37.10 21.49 10.00
N LEU A 837 37.56 22.61 10.59
CA LEU A 837 36.81 23.31 11.63
C LEU A 837 35.48 23.85 11.09
N LYS A 838 35.51 24.46 9.90
CA LYS A 838 34.32 24.97 9.20
C LYS A 838 33.31 23.85 8.92
N ASN A 839 33.77 22.68 8.49
CA ASN A 839 32.91 21.52 8.24
C ASN A 839 32.34 20.94 9.55
N LYS A 840 33.12 20.88 10.64
CA LYS A 840 32.60 20.46 11.96
C LYS A 840 31.52 21.40 12.49
N ILE A 841 31.78 22.71 12.45
CA ILE A 841 30.78 23.73 12.85
C ILE A 841 29.54 23.64 11.96
N LYS A 842 29.73 23.47 10.65
CA LYS A 842 28.63 23.30 9.71
C LYS A 842 27.81 22.04 10.02
N ASN A 843 28.45 20.89 10.29
CA ASN A 843 27.73 19.66 10.61
C ASN A 843 26.93 19.77 11.93
N ILE A 844 27.48 20.41 12.96
CA ILE A 844 26.77 20.68 14.22
C ILE A 844 25.57 21.61 13.96
N SER A 845 25.78 22.66 13.16
CA SER A 845 24.74 23.59 12.76
C SER A 845 23.64 22.93 11.92
N ASP A 846 24.00 22.13 10.93
CA ASP A 846 23.06 21.43 10.04
C ASP A 846 22.25 20.40 10.84
N LYS A 847 22.88 19.69 11.79
CA LYS A 847 22.18 18.78 12.71
C LYS A 847 21.19 19.54 13.60
N PHE A 848 21.60 20.68 14.16
CA PHE A 848 20.71 21.52 14.95
C PHE A 848 19.55 22.08 14.13
N ILE A 849 19.81 22.55 12.90
CA ILE A 849 18.77 23.08 11.99
C ILE A 849 17.77 21.98 11.62
N ASN A 850 18.25 20.77 11.33
CA ASN A 850 17.39 19.62 10.99
C ASN A 850 16.59 19.15 12.21
N ASP A 851 17.17 19.14 13.41
CA ASP A 851 16.53 18.68 14.64
C ASP A 851 15.59 19.73 15.27
N THR A 852 15.74 21.02 14.93
CA THR A 852 14.92 22.10 15.51
C THR A 852 13.72 22.52 14.68
N ASP A 853 13.62 22.05 13.42
CA ASP A 853 12.61 22.44 12.43
C ASP A 853 12.27 23.94 12.47
N LEU A 854 12.85 24.71 11.55
CA LEU A 854 12.69 26.17 11.48
C LEU A 854 11.22 26.64 11.41
N ASN A 855 10.28 25.74 11.11
CA ASN A 855 8.83 25.98 10.98
C ASN A 855 7.99 25.36 12.11
N PHE A 856 8.62 24.92 13.20
CA PHE A 856 7.93 24.21 14.30
C PHE A 856 6.82 25.06 14.95
N GLU A 857 7.03 26.36 15.19
CA GLU A 857 6.01 27.18 15.87
C GLU A 857 4.76 27.36 15.01
N GLU A 858 4.91 27.68 13.72
CA GLU A 858 3.82 27.90 12.77
C GLU A 858 2.99 26.65 12.53
N SER A 859 3.65 25.48 12.41
CA SER A 859 2.96 24.20 12.23
C SER A 859 2.17 23.79 13.48
N MET A 860 2.66 24.08 14.69
CA MET A 860 1.93 23.83 15.94
C MET A 860 0.74 24.76 16.11
N ILE A 861 0.89 26.03 15.75
CA ILE A 861 -0.20 27.01 15.78
C ILE A 861 -1.29 26.59 14.80
N TYR A 862 -0.94 26.18 13.58
CA TYR A 862 -1.90 25.65 12.61
C TYR A 862 -2.67 24.47 13.17
N ASN A 863 -1.98 23.44 13.67
CA ASN A 863 -2.61 22.26 14.25
C ASN A 863 -3.55 22.62 15.42
N ASN A 864 -3.14 23.53 16.31
CA ASN A 864 -4.01 23.96 17.41
C ASN A 864 -5.25 24.71 16.90
N LEU A 865 -5.09 25.61 15.92
CA LEU A 865 -6.21 26.36 15.34
C LEU A 865 -7.17 25.46 14.57
N LEU A 866 -6.69 24.46 13.84
CA LEU A 866 -7.53 23.48 13.13
C LEU A 866 -8.47 22.76 14.10
N TYR A 867 -7.94 22.16 15.17
CA TYR A 867 -8.78 21.46 16.15
C TYR A 867 -9.63 22.40 17.03
N LEU A 868 -9.20 23.66 17.21
CA LEU A 868 -10.00 24.69 17.90
C LEU A 868 -11.32 24.98 17.18
N GLN A 869 -11.44 24.69 15.89
CA GLN A 869 -12.67 24.93 15.13
C GLN A 869 -13.89 24.19 15.70
N ASN A 870 -13.70 23.10 16.45
CA ASN A 870 -14.82 22.44 17.16
C ASN A 870 -15.45 23.31 18.27
N PHE A 871 -14.82 24.42 18.66
CA PHE A 871 -15.30 25.29 19.74
C PHE A 871 -15.80 26.64 19.27
N ILE A 872 -16.08 26.80 17.96
CA ILE A 872 -16.60 28.06 17.39
C ILE A 872 -17.96 28.44 18.02
N VAL A 873 -18.72 27.47 18.52
CA VAL A 873 -19.97 27.71 19.27
C VAL A 873 -19.71 28.47 20.58
N GLU A 874 -18.59 28.18 21.24
CA GLU A 874 -18.19 28.82 22.50
C GLU A 874 -17.58 30.22 22.27
N ASP A 875 -16.76 30.36 21.22
CA ASP A 875 -16.12 31.62 20.83
C ASP A 875 -15.98 31.72 19.30
N ILE A 876 -16.89 32.46 18.69
CA ILE A 876 -16.93 32.70 17.23
C ILE A 876 -15.66 33.37 16.69
N THR A 877 -14.86 34.05 17.53
CA THR A 877 -13.59 34.67 17.10
C THR A 877 -12.52 33.64 16.75
N ILE A 878 -12.70 32.37 17.14
CA ILE A 878 -11.83 31.26 16.73
C ILE A 878 -11.79 31.10 15.22
N TRP A 879 -12.96 31.22 14.56
CA TRP A 879 -13.07 31.16 13.11
C TRP A 879 -12.28 32.30 12.44
N GLN A 880 -12.48 33.53 12.93
CA GLN A 880 -11.73 34.69 12.45
C GLN A 880 -10.21 34.47 12.56
N LYS A 881 -9.71 34.05 13.73
CA LYS A 881 -8.27 33.80 13.95
C LYS A 881 -7.70 32.74 13.00
N PHE A 882 -8.46 31.67 12.74
CA PHE A 882 -8.04 30.63 11.79
C PHE A 882 -7.99 31.15 10.35
N THR A 883 -9.01 31.90 9.93
CA THR A 883 -9.02 32.52 8.59
C THR A 883 -7.88 33.51 8.41
N GLU A 884 -7.64 34.41 9.38
CA GLU A 884 -6.52 35.35 9.36
C GLU A 884 -5.15 34.64 9.34
N PHE A 885 -5.02 33.53 10.08
CA PHE A 885 -3.80 32.73 10.05
C PHE A 885 -3.54 32.18 8.64
N LEU A 886 -4.54 31.55 8.01
CA LEU A 886 -4.40 30.95 6.68
C LEU A 886 -4.12 31.98 5.57
N ILE A 887 -4.74 33.18 5.65
CA ILE A 887 -4.45 34.27 4.71
C ILE A 887 -2.96 34.62 4.71
N ASN A 888 -2.35 34.68 5.89
CA ASN A 888 -0.96 35.10 6.07
C ASN A 888 0.05 33.94 5.95
N ASN A 889 -0.38 32.69 6.14
CA ASN A 889 0.48 31.52 6.35
C ASN A 889 0.06 30.30 5.52
N LYS A 890 -0.44 30.52 4.30
CA LYS A 890 -0.95 29.45 3.41
C LYS A 890 0.03 28.31 3.12
N ASP A 891 1.34 28.56 3.16
CA ASP A 891 2.36 27.54 2.90
C ASP A 891 2.43 26.49 4.04
N TYR A 892 1.84 26.79 5.20
CA TYR A 892 1.76 25.89 6.36
C TYR A 892 0.43 25.12 6.45
N TYR A 893 -0.47 25.27 5.47
CA TYR A 893 -1.68 24.47 5.40
C TYR A 893 -1.33 23.04 4.97
N TYR A 894 -1.74 22.06 5.77
CA TYR A 894 -1.59 20.63 5.48
C TYR A 894 -2.97 20.00 5.44
N SER A 895 -3.38 19.49 4.28
CA SER A 895 -4.72 18.91 4.12
C SER A 895 -4.84 17.60 4.91
N ASP A 896 -5.67 17.63 5.94
CA ASP A 896 -6.18 16.44 6.62
C ASP A 896 -7.69 16.40 6.38
N MET A 897 -8.07 15.97 5.15
CA MET A 897 -9.46 16.01 4.69
C MET A 897 -10.41 15.21 5.59
N ILE A 898 -9.89 14.19 6.29
CA ILE A 898 -10.69 13.37 7.21
C ILE A 898 -11.03 14.17 8.45
N ILE A 899 -10.03 14.75 9.12
CA ILE A 899 -10.31 15.52 10.34
C ILE A 899 -11.10 16.80 10.04
N GLU A 900 -10.76 17.52 8.97
CA GLU A 900 -11.48 18.74 8.57
C GLU A 900 -12.96 18.47 8.37
N LYS A 901 -13.29 17.38 7.66
CA LYS A 901 -14.67 16.94 7.46
C LYS A 901 -15.34 16.61 8.81
N LEU A 902 -14.73 15.76 9.63
CA LEU A 902 -15.28 15.35 10.93
C LEU A 902 -15.59 16.55 11.82
N ILE A 903 -14.70 17.55 11.85
CA ILE A 903 -14.86 18.78 12.65
C ILE A 903 -16.12 19.53 12.25
N PHE A 904 -16.30 19.83 10.97
CA PHE A 904 -17.43 20.67 10.53
C PHE A 904 -18.76 19.90 10.50
N GLU A 905 -18.74 18.59 10.20
CA GLU A 905 -19.94 17.75 10.30
C GLU A 905 -20.46 17.69 11.75
N ASN A 906 -19.59 17.33 12.70
CA ASN A 906 -19.95 17.29 14.12
C ASN A 906 -20.34 18.69 14.63
N LEU A 907 -19.63 19.76 14.23
CA LEU A 907 -19.96 21.13 14.64
C LEU A 907 -21.36 21.55 14.21
N PHE A 908 -21.71 21.33 12.94
CA PHE A 908 -22.98 21.79 12.39
C PHE A 908 -24.17 20.97 12.87
N GLU A 909 -23.96 19.71 13.27
CA GLU A 909 -25.00 18.90 13.91
C GLU A 909 -25.43 19.48 15.28
N TYR A 910 -24.49 20.01 16.07
CA TYR A 910 -24.73 20.48 17.45
C TYR A 910 -25.01 21.99 17.58
N ILE A 911 -24.92 22.78 16.51
CA ILE A 911 -25.15 24.24 16.55
C ILE A 911 -26.64 24.58 16.74
N ASP A 912 -26.92 25.49 17.69
CA ASP A 912 -28.21 26.18 17.75
C ASP A 912 -28.30 27.28 16.69
N LYS A 913 -29.05 26.96 15.63
CA LYS A 913 -29.23 27.83 14.46
C LYS A 913 -29.76 29.24 14.79
N ASN A 914 -30.49 29.40 15.89
CA ASN A 914 -31.10 30.69 16.23
C ASN A 914 -30.13 31.62 16.98
N ASN A 915 -29.11 31.05 17.63
CA ASN A 915 -28.20 31.79 18.51
C ASN A 915 -26.79 31.95 17.91
N PHE A 916 -26.43 31.13 16.91
CA PHE A 916 -25.14 31.21 16.25
C PHE A 916 -25.04 32.41 15.29
N LYS A 917 -23.91 33.12 15.31
CA LYS A 917 -23.68 34.34 14.50
C LYS A 917 -23.21 34.00 13.09
N PHE A 918 -24.11 33.47 12.26
CA PHE A 918 -23.77 33.05 10.89
C PHE A 918 -23.27 34.18 9.99
N ASP A 919 -23.78 35.41 10.12
CA ASP A 919 -23.28 36.56 9.34
C ASP A 919 -21.77 36.73 9.51
N PHE A 920 -21.30 36.73 10.75
CA PHE A 920 -19.88 36.88 11.07
C PHE A 920 -19.04 35.69 10.57
N PHE A 921 -19.57 34.47 10.70
CA PHE A 921 -18.89 33.27 10.18
C PHE A 921 -18.70 33.38 8.66
N ILE A 922 -19.77 33.75 7.95
CA ILE A 922 -19.80 33.87 6.49
C ILE A 922 -18.90 35.00 6.00
N ASP A 923 -18.90 36.15 6.65
CA ASP A 923 -18.04 37.28 6.25
C ASP A 923 -16.55 36.90 6.30
N ASN A 924 -16.10 36.18 7.33
CA ASN A 924 -14.72 35.68 7.42
C ASN A 924 -14.41 34.58 6.39
N LEU A 925 -15.39 33.73 6.09
CA LEU A 925 -15.27 32.71 5.05
C LEU A 925 -15.05 33.36 3.67
N ILE A 926 -15.88 34.36 3.34
CA ILE A 926 -15.79 35.14 2.09
C ILE A 926 -14.44 35.85 2.01
N LEU A 927 -13.97 36.43 3.12
CA LEU A 927 -12.68 37.10 3.20
C LEU A 927 -11.52 36.16 2.88
N LEU A 928 -11.47 34.98 3.52
CA LEU A 928 -10.44 33.98 3.27
C LEU A 928 -10.46 33.48 1.83
N TYR A 929 -11.65 33.13 1.32
CA TYR A 929 -11.83 32.63 -0.04
C TYR A 929 -11.30 33.61 -1.08
N ASN A 930 -11.67 34.89 -0.97
CA ASN A 930 -11.22 35.92 -1.91
C ASN A 930 -9.74 36.30 -1.77
N SER A 931 -9.12 36.00 -0.63
CA SER A 931 -7.71 36.31 -0.38
C SER A 931 -6.74 35.27 -0.96
N ILE A 932 -7.25 34.10 -1.35
CA ILE A 932 -6.46 32.99 -1.88
C ILE A 932 -6.63 32.93 -3.40
N ILE A 933 -5.51 32.77 -4.12
CA ILE A 933 -5.49 32.66 -5.58
C ILE A 933 -5.04 31.26 -5.93
N GLU A 934 -5.90 30.49 -6.62
CA GLU A 934 -5.55 29.16 -7.10
C GLU A 934 -4.33 29.20 -8.01
N LYS A 935 -3.43 28.25 -7.80
CA LYS A 935 -2.27 28.03 -8.66
C LYS A 935 -2.48 26.75 -9.47
N PRO A 936 -2.02 26.72 -10.73
CA PRO A 936 -2.06 25.50 -11.52
C PRO A 936 -1.17 24.42 -10.90
N TYR A 937 -1.58 23.16 -11.06
CA TYR A 937 -0.77 21.99 -10.71
C TYR A 937 0.59 22.05 -11.41
N LYS A 938 1.67 21.88 -10.65
CA LYS A 938 3.03 21.70 -11.18
C LYS A 938 3.56 20.35 -10.72
N ASP A 939 4.12 19.58 -11.65
CA ASP A 939 4.87 18.35 -11.36
C ASP A 939 4.10 17.33 -10.48
N GLY A 940 2.77 17.27 -10.63
CA GLY A 940 1.91 16.36 -9.86
C GLY A 940 1.64 16.77 -8.40
N ILE A 941 2.12 17.92 -7.94
CA ILE A 941 1.89 18.45 -6.60
C ILE A 941 0.68 19.40 -6.63
N ILE A 942 -0.28 19.19 -5.71
CA ILE A 942 -1.43 20.09 -5.53
C ILE A 942 -0.99 21.28 -4.68
N PRO A 943 -1.09 22.54 -5.17
CA PRO A 943 -0.74 23.71 -4.38
C PRO A 943 -1.68 23.89 -3.17
N ASN A 944 -1.14 24.34 -2.03
CA ASN A 944 -1.93 24.58 -0.81
C ASN A 944 -3.13 25.50 -1.05
N GLU A 945 -3.00 26.51 -1.92
CA GLU A 945 -4.12 27.40 -2.28
C GLU A 945 -5.33 26.62 -2.85
N THR A 946 -5.07 25.61 -3.67
CA THR A 946 -6.12 24.76 -4.25
C THR A 946 -6.75 23.87 -3.19
N LEU A 947 -5.97 23.37 -2.23
CA LEU A 947 -6.47 22.55 -1.13
C LEU A 947 -7.32 23.38 -0.16
N ILE A 948 -6.93 24.62 0.15
CA ILE A 948 -7.71 25.52 1.00
C ILE A 948 -9.06 25.84 0.35
N HIS A 949 -9.12 26.11 -0.95
CA HIS A 949 -10.40 26.32 -1.64
C HIS A 949 -11.31 25.10 -1.57
N ARG A 950 -10.76 23.88 -1.74
CA ARG A 950 -11.53 22.64 -1.57
C ARG A 950 -12.08 22.50 -0.16
N PHE A 951 -11.27 22.80 0.86
CA PHE A 951 -11.71 22.83 2.25
C PHE A 951 -12.88 23.82 2.45
N LEU A 952 -12.77 25.05 1.94
CA LEU A 952 -13.82 26.05 2.07
C LEU A 952 -15.10 25.67 1.32
N ASP A 953 -14.98 25.10 0.12
CA ASP A 953 -16.11 24.59 -0.63
C ASP A 953 -16.88 23.55 0.21
N ASN A 954 -16.18 22.62 0.87
CA ASN A 954 -16.80 21.63 1.75
C ASN A 954 -17.51 22.26 2.95
N VAL A 955 -16.93 23.31 3.56
CA VAL A 955 -17.59 24.06 4.65
C VAL A 955 -18.88 24.72 4.16
N ILE A 956 -18.88 25.33 2.96
CA ILE A 956 -20.08 25.97 2.41
C ILE A 956 -21.16 24.93 2.12
N LEU A 957 -20.80 23.74 1.62
CA LEU A 957 -21.76 22.67 1.39
C LEU A 957 -22.40 22.20 2.69
N ALA A 958 -21.62 22.01 3.76
CA ALA A 958 -22.16 21.66 5.07
C ALA A 958 -23.07 22.78 5.64
N LEU A 959 -22.76 24.06 5.38
CA LEU A 959 -23.64 25.19 5.73
C LEU A 959 -24.98 25.16 4.98
N ILE A 960 -25.00 24.67 3.74
CA ILE A 960 -26.23 24.59 2.93
C ILE A 960 -27.21 23.57 3.55
N ASP A 961 -26.70 22.45 4.06
CA ASP A 961 -27.52 21.42 4.71
C ASP A 961 -28.23 21.93 5.99
N LEU A 962 -27.72 23.01 6.60
CA LEU A 962 -28.35 23.64 7.76
C LEU A 962 -29.62 24.45 7.43
N LYS A 963 -29.91 24.77 6.16
CA LYS A 963 -31.12 25.51 5.74
C LYS A 963 -31.29 26.84 6.50
N LEU A 964 -30.27 27.68 6.46
CA LEU A 964 -30.20 29.02 7.08
C LEU A 964 -30.99 30.07 6.25
N ASP A 965 -31.00 31.32 6.71
CA ASP A 965 -31.63 32.45 6.00
C ASP A 965 -31.06 32.63 4.58
N GLU A 966 -31.93 32.79 3.58
CA GLU A 966 -31.55 32.98 2.17
C GLU A 966 -30.59 34.16 1.96
N ASN A 967 -30.69 35.22 2.78
CA ASN A 967 -29.80 36.39 2.69
C ASN A 967 -28.34 36.04 3.01
N LEU A 968 -28.10 35.06 3.89
CA LEU A 968 -26.76 34.59 4.24
C LEU A 968 -26.10 33.87 3.07
N TYR A 969 -26.85 32.98 2.40
CA TYR A 969 -26.38 32.32 1.18
C TYR A 969 -26.18 33.32 0.04
N LYS A 970 -27.07 34.32 -0.05
CA LYS A 970 -26.95 35.40 -1.03
C LYS A 970 -25.68 36.21 -0.81
N ASN A 971 -25.30 36.47 0.45
CA ASN A 971 -24.05 37.13 0.79
C ASN A 971 -22.82 36.35 0.25
N ILE A 972 -22.79 35.01 0.43
CA ILE A 972 -21.75 34.14 -0.14
C ILE A 972 -21.74 34.22 -1.67
N TYR A 973 -22.91 34.11 -2.30
CA TYR A 973 -23.07 34.07 -3.75
C TYR A 973 -22.63 35.38 -4.43
N ASP A 974 -23.00 36.52 -3.85
CA ASP A 974 -22.74 37.84 -4.44
C ASP A 974 -21.30 38.32 -4.20
N ASN A 975 -20.66 37.90 -3.09
CA ASN A 975 -19.37 38.45 -2.66
C ASN A 975 -18.15 37.54 -2.86
N ILE A 976 -18.30 36.26 -3.23
CA ILE A 976 -17.16 35.42 -3.60
C ILE A 976 -16.89 35.50 -5.12
N THR A 977 -15.70 35.97 -5.47
CA THR A 977 -15.33 36.33 -6.85
C THR A 977 -15.35 35.13 -7.81
N TYR A 978 -14.82 33.98 -7.37
CA TYR A 978 -14.70 32.76 -8.16
C TYR A 978 -15.18 31.56 -7.36
N LEU A 979 -16.46 31.56 -7.00
CA LEU A 979 -17.06 30.44 -6.28
C LEU A 979 -17.06 29.18 -7.17
N ASN A 980 -16.66 28.05 -6.59
CA ASN A 980 -16.79 26.74 -7.23
C ASN A 980 -18.22 26.54 -7.76
N TYR A 981 -18.32 26.05 -8.99
CA TYR A 981 -19.59 25.90 -9.69
C TYR A 981 -20.60 25.04 -8.92
N PHE A 982 -20.14 23.97 -8.28
CA PHE A 982 -21.01 23.08 -7.51
C PHE A 982 -21.66 23.82 -6.33
N VAL A 983 -20.82 24.51 -5.55
CA VAL A 983 -21.27 25.36 -4.43
C VAL A 983 -22.19 26.48 -4.94
N LYS A 984 -21.85 27.09 -6.08
CA LYS A 984 -22.64 28.15 -6.71
C LYS A 984 -24.05 27.73 -7.05
N ASN A 985 -24.21 26.52 -7.58
CA ASN A 985 -25.52 25.98 -7.90
C ASN A 985 -26.29 25.54 -6.67
N ALA A 986 -25.63 24.90 -5.71
CA ALA A 986 -26.25 24.53 -4.45
C ALA A 986 -26.83 25.76 -3.73
N ILE A 987 -26.13 26.90 -3.80
CA ILE A 987 -26.64 28.18 -3.30
C ILE A 987 -27.79 28.72 -4.18
N LYS A 988 -27.66 28.73 -5.51
CA LYS A 988 -28.73 29.20 -6.42
C LYS A 988 -30.04 28.45 -6.23
N GLU A 989 -29.98 27.14 -6.06
CA GLU A 989 -31.18 26.33 -5.83
C GLU A 989 -31.86 26.67 -4.51
N ASN A 990 -31.08 26.94 -3.46
CA ASN A 990 -31.61 27.37 -2.17
C ASN A 990 -32.20 28.79 -2.21
N ILE A 991 -31.59 29.74 -2.93
CA ILE A 991 -32.05 31.14 -2.98
C ILE A 991 -33.18 31.35 -4.01
N PHE A 992 -33.06 30.75 -5.20
CA PHE A 992 -33.91 31.08 -6.35
C PHE A 992 -34.87 29.96 -6.76
N ASN A 993 -34.80 28.77 -6.13
CA ASN A 993 -35.50 27.57 -6.58
C ASN A 993 -35.33 27.32 -8.09
N ASP A 994 -34.17 27.71 -8.64
CA ASP A 994 -33.86 27.65 -10.07
C ASP A 994 -32.95 26.45 -10.32
N PHE A 995 -33.46 25.45 -11.02
CA PHE A 995 -32.77 24.22 -11.34
C PHE A 995 -32.25 24.32 -12.78
N PRO A 996 -30.95 24.54 -12.99
CA PRO A 996 -30.39 24.73 -14.32
C PRO A 996 -30.56 23.46 -15.18
N PRO A 997 -30.67 23.58 -16.51
CA PRO A 997 -30.73 22.43 -17.39
C PRO A 997 -29.47 21.55 -17.29
N VAL A 998 -29.63 20.35 -16.75
CA VAL A 998 -28.55 19.35 -16.66
C VAL A 998 -28.85 18.17 -17.56
N LYS A 999 -27.78 17.58 -18.06
CA LYS A 999 -27.74 16.29 -18.75
C LYS A 999 -27.06 15.29 -17.83
N ILE A 1000 -27.68 14.15 -17.60
CA ILE A 1000 -27.09 13.03 -16.86
C ILE A 1000 -26.97 11.86 -17.81
N THR A 1001 -25.76 11.28 -17.86
CA THR A 1001 -25.50 10.02 -18.55
C THR A 1001 -24.92 9.03 -17.57
N ILE A 1002 -25.25 7.77 -17.73
CA ILE A 1002 -24.82 6.73 -16.80
C ILE A 1002 -23.80 5.87 -17.53
N LYS A 1003 -22.57 5.77 -16.99
CA LYS A 1003 -21.51 4.89 -17.51
C LYS A 1003 -20.85 4.16 -16.34
N ASN A 1004 -20.57 2.87 -16.50
CA ASN A 1004 -19.98 1.99 -15.48
C ASN A 1004 -20.71 1.98 -14.12
N GLY A 1005 -22.02 2.29 -14.09
CA GLY A 1005 -22.77 2.39 -12.82
C GLY A 1005 -22.63 3.74 -12.10
N GLU A 1006 -21.81 4.64 -12.64
CA GLU A 1006 -21.60 6.02 -12.18
C GLU A 1006 -22.46 7.01 -12.99
N TYR A 1007 -22.90 8.06 -12.31
CA TYR A 1007 -23.65 9.16 -12.87
C TYR A 1007 -22.71 10.27 -13.31
N PHE A 1008 -22.64 10.51 -14.62
CA PHE A 1008 -21.93 11.64 -15.21
C PHE A 1008 -22.92 12.77 -15.44
N VAL A 1009 -22.76 13.85 -14.68
CA VAL A 1009 -23.61 15.04 -14.81
C VAL A 1009 -22.88 16.08 -15.62
N TYR A 1010 -23.57 16.65 -16.60
CA TYR A 1010 -23.13 17.73 -17.46
C TYR A 1010 -24.10 18.90 -17.32
N ASP A 1011 -23.61 20.05 -16.91
CA ASP A 1011 -24.39 21.27 -17.05
C ASP A 1011 -24.40 21.71 -18.52
N LEU A 1012 -25.60 21.91 -19.06
CA LEU A 1012 -25.75 22.37 -20.43
C LEU A 1012 -25.31 23.83 -20.59
N GLU A 1013 -25.36 24.66 -19.56
CA GLU A 1013 -25.09 26.11 -19.68
C GLU A 1013 -23.62 26.50 -19.53
N ASN A 1014 -22.92 25.93 -18.56
CA ASN A 1014 -21.60 26.39 -18.13
C ASN A 1014 -20.46 25.38 -18.37
N ASN A 1015 -20.68 24.32 -19.17
CA ASN A 1015 -19.68 23.29 -19.52
C ASN A 1015 -19.05 22.54 -18.33
N PHE A 1016 -19.74 22.49 -17.19
CA PHE A 1016 -19.29 21.79 -15.99
C PHE A 1016 -19.59 20.28 -16.05
N ARG A 1017 -18.73 19.46 -15.45
CA ARG A 1017 -18.88 17.99 -15.36
C ARG A 1017 -18.45 17.45 -14.00
N PHE A 1018 -19.26 16.58 -13.40
CA PHE A 1018 -18.85 15.78 -12.23
C PHE A 1018 -19.38 14.35 -12.30
N GLU A 1019 -18.82 13.47 -11.48
CA GLU A 1019 -19.17 12.05 -11.38
C GLU A 1019 -19.44 11.65 -9.92
N THR A 1020 -20.38 10.73 -9.73
CA THR A 1020 -20.68 10.10 -8.43
C THR A 1020 -21.32 8.73 -8.67
N ASN A 1021 -21.09 7.78 -7.78
CA ASN A 1021 -21.68 6.43 -7.83
C ASN A 1021 -22.92 6.30 -6.94
N ASP A 1022 -23.06 7.17 -5.93
CA ASP A 1022 -24.19 7.24 -5.01
C ASP A 1022 -25.30 8.15 -5.56
N ILE A 1023 -26.50 7.56 -5.70
CA ILE A 1023 -27.70 8.28 -6.16
C ILE A 1023 -28.23 9.24 -5.10
N ASP A 1024 -28.09 8.90 -3.82
CA ASP A 1024 -28.54 9.76 -2.73
C ASP A 1024 -27.66 11.01 -2.66
N ASP A 1025 -26.33 10.85 -2.74
CA ASP A 1025 -25.40 11.94 -2.98
C ASP A 1025 -25.76 12.72 -4.25
N LEU A 1026 -25.92 12.08 -5.41
CA LEU A 1026 -26.27 12.75 -6.66
C LEU A 1026 -27.51 13.65 -6.55
N VAL A 1027 -28.62 13.10 -6.04
CA VAL A 1027 -29.88 13.84 -6.01
C VAL A 1027 -29.89 14.86 -4.86
N LYS A 1028 -29.14 14.65 -3.77
CA LYS A 1028 -28.85 15.71 -2.79
C LYS A 1028 -28.06 16.85 -3.43
N ARG A 1029 -27.05 16.54 -4.25
CA ARG A 1029 -26.23 17.52 -4.97
C ARG A 1029 -27.03 18.30 -6.02
N LEU A 1030 -27.97 17.62 -6.70
CA LEU A 1030 -28.83 18.23 -7.72
C LEU A 1030 -30.06 18.93 -7.15
N VAL A 1031 -30.57 18.52 -5.99
CA VAL A 1031 -31.72 19.15 -5.32
C VAL A 1031 -31.42 19.16 -3.82
N PRO A 1032 -30.62 20.11 -3.30
CA PRO A 1032 -30.20 20.15 -1.89
C PRO A 1032 -31.35 20.36 -0.90
N ASN A 1033 -32.48 20.89 -1.36
CA ASN A 1033 -33.65 21.12 -0.53
C ASN A 1033 -34.77 20.09 -0.76
N ASP A 1034 -35.01 19.24 0.24
CA ASP A 1034 -36.07 18.22 0.23
C ASP A 1034 -37.49 18.74 0.08
N PHE A 1035 -37.78 20.02 0.35
CA PHE A 1035 -39.15 20.54 0.31
C PHE A 1035 -39.60 21.04 -1.07
N ASN A 1036 -38.76 20.90 -2.09
CA ASN A 1036 -39.07 21.38 -3.44
C ASN A 1036 -40.08 20.46 -4.12
N ASN A 1037 -41.34 20.88 -4.16
CA ASN A 1037 -42.43 20.11 -4.76
C ASN A 1037 -42.76 20.60 -6.17
N VAL A 1038 -43.03 19.65 -7.06
CA VAL A 1038 -43.58 19.92 -8.39
C VAL A 1038 -44.96 19.29 -8.52
N SER A 1039 -45.85 19.88 -9.32
CA SER A 1039 -47.21 19.37 -9.47
C SER A 1039 -47.56 19.02 -10.92
N ARG A 1040 -48.55 18.13 -11.08
CA ARG A 1040 -49.11 17.71 -12.37
C ARG A 1040 -50.62 17.57 -12.28
N ILE A 1041 -51.36 17.92 -13.34
CA ILE A 1041 -52.80 17.69 -13.43
C ILE A 1041 -53.11 16.61 -14.46
N LEU A 1042 -54.03 15.71 -14.13
CA LEU A 1042 -54.60 14.71 -15.05
C LEU A 1042 -56.01 14.30 -14.61
N LYS A 1043 -56.72 13.54 -15.45
CA LYS A 1043 -57.99 12.89 -15.04
C LYS A 1043 -57.72 11.85 -13.95
N PHE A 1044 -58.61 11.73 -12.98
CA PHE A 1044 -58.50 10.80 -11.87
C PHE A 1044 -58.39 9.35 -12.33
N GLN A 1045 -59.15 8.96 -13.36
CA GLN A 1045 -59.01 7.63 -13.98
C GLN A 1045 -57.62 7.36 -14.53
N TYR A 1046 -56.92 8.39 -15.04
CA TYR A 1046 -55.56 8.24 -15.54
C TYR A 1046 -54.56 8.14 -14.39
N LEU A 1047 -54.81 8.79 -13.26
CA LEU A 1047 -54.01 8.59 -12.05
C LEU A 1047 -54.14 7.15 -11.54
N LEU A 1048 -55.36 6.62 -11.49
CA LEU A 1048 -55.59 5.23 -11.11
C LEU A 1048 -54.94 4.26 -12.09
N ASN A 1049 -54.97 4.57 -13.39
CA ASN A 1049 -54.27 3.77 -14.39
C ASN A 1049 -52.74 3.87 -14.26
N ASP A 1050 -52.20 5.04 -13.96
CA ASP A 1050 -50.77 5.25 -13.73
C ASP A 1050 -50.31 4.44 -12.50
N ILE A 1051 -51.10 4.41 -11.42
CA ILE A 1051 -50.85 3.60 -10.21
C ILE A 1051 -50.96 2.10 -10.51
N ASN A 1052 -52.07 1.66 -11.10
CA ASN A 1052 -52.33 0.23 -11.35
C ASN A 1052 -51.35 -0.39 -12.36
N ASN A 1053 -50.79 0.43 -13.25
CA ASN A 1053 -49.81 -0.01 -14.24
C ASN A 1053 -48.38 0.38 -13.86
N GLU A 1054 -48.14 0.88 -12.64
CA GLU A 1054 -46.82 1.29 -12.13
C GLU A 1054 -46.04 2.21 -13.10
N THR A 1055 -46.76 3.07 -13.84
CA THR A 1055 -46.20 3.90 -14.93
C THR A 1055 -46.60 5.36 -14.82
N LEU A 1056 -45.68 6.27 -15.13
CA LEU A 1056 -45.94 7.70 -15.25
C LEU A 1056 -46.18 8.04 -16.71
N THR A 1057 -47.40 8.45 -17.05
CA THR A 1057 -47.72 8.89 -18.42
C THR A 1057 -47.21 10.31 -18.70
N MET A 1058 -47.14 10.73 -19.97
CA MET A 1058 -46.76 12.12 -20.30
C MET A 1058 -47.83 13.15 -19.90
N SER A 1059 -47.44 14.40 -19.70
CA SER A 1059 -48.34 15.47 -19.24
C SER A 1059 -48.97 16.35 -20.34
N HIS A 1060 -48.47 16.37 -21.58
CA HIS A 1060 -48.92 17.33 -22.61
C HIS A 1060 -49.24 16.68 -23.99
N PRO A 1061 -50.37 17.02 -24.65
CA PRO A 1061 -50.65 16.61 -26.03
C PRO A 1061 -49.94 17.52 -27.05
N TYR A 1062 -48.97 16.95 -27.77
CA TYR A 1062 -48.47 17.12 -29.15
C TYR A 1062 -48.51 18.43 -29.96
N ILE A 1063 -49.07 19.55 -29.50
CA ILE A 1063 -48.94 20.83 -30.20
C ILE A 1063 -48.52 21.87 -29.17
N PHE A 1064 -47.22 22.15 -29.14
CA PHE A 1064 -46.70 23.28 -28.39
C PHE A 1064 -47.32 24.57 -28.97
N GLU A 1065 -47.97 25.38 -28.13
CA GLU A 1065 -48.54 26.66 -28.58
C GLU A 1065 -47.43 27.69 -28.88
N ASP A 1066 -46.25 27.51 -28.28
CA ASP A 1066 -45.09 28.35 -28.55
C ASP A 1066 -44.36 27.92 -29.83
N LYS A 1067 -44.05 28.91 -30.68
CA LYS A 1067 -43.29 28.70 -31.91
C LYS A 1067 -41.86 28.25 -31.61
N ASN A 1068 -41.26 28.69 -30.49
CA ASN A 1068 -39.92 28.27 -30.11
C ASN A 1068 -39.88 26.78 -29.76
N GLU A 1069 -40.88 26.28 -29.03
CA GLU A 1069 -41.02 24.85 -28.69
C GLU A 1069 -41.27 23.96 -29.92
N CYS A 1070 -41.94 24.50 -30.95
CA CYS A 1070 -42.16 23.80 -32.22
C CYS A 1070 -40.90 23.63 -33.09
N LEU A 1071 -39.79 24.28 -32.76
CA LEU A 1071 -38.53 24.16 -33.50
C LEU A 1071 -37.76 22.88 -33.14
N TYR A 1072 -38.03 22.31 -31.96
CA TYR A 1072 -37.30 21.19 -31.41
C TYR A 1072 -37.71 19.84 -32.04
N SER A 1073 -36.75 19.07 -32.58
CA SER A 1073 -37.01 17.76 -33.18
C SER A 1073 -37.39 16.72 -32.12
N LEU A 1074 -38.38 15.89 -32.41
CA LEU A 1074 -38.88 14.81 -31.54
C LEU A 1074 -38.19 13.44 -31.76
N ASP A 1075 -37.20 13.35 -32.66
CA ASP A 1075 -36.55 12.08 -33.03
C ASP A 1075 -35.69 11.46 -31.92
N LYS A 1076 -35.88 10.16 -31.61
CA LYS A 1076 -35.20 9.40 -30.55
C LYS A 1076 -35.51 9.81 -29.10
N LYS A 1077 -36.54 10.64 -28.87
CA LYS A 1077 -37.01 11.01 -27.51
C LYS A 1077 -38.10 10.03 -27.08
N VAL A 1078 -37.88 9.38 -25.93
CA VAL A 1078 -38.76 8.29 -25.46
C VAL A 1078 -39.77 8.75 -24.42
N TYR A 1079 -39.45 9.80 -23.65
CA TYR A 1079 -40.34 10.35 -22.64
C TYR A 1079 -40.11 11.86 -22.46
N MET A 1080 -41.20 12.63 -22.36
CA MET A 1080 -41.17 14.05 -22.02
C MET A 1080 -42.30 14.36 -21.05
N ALA A 1081 -42.01 15.18 -20.03
CA ALA A 1081 -43.02 15.66 -19.11
C ALA A 1081 -42.72 17.08 -18.63
N CYS A 1082 -43.77 17.89 -18.57
CA CYS A 1082 -43.77 19.20 -17.93
C CYS A 1082 -44.54 19.11 -16.60
N PHE A 1083 -43.95 19.68 -15.55
CA PHE A 1083 -44.54 19.83 -14.22
C PHE A 1083 -44.61 21.32 -13.86
N SER A 1084 -45.64 21.74 -13.12
CA SER A 1084 -45.69 23.10 -12.58
C SER A 1084 -44.78 23.20 -11.38
N LYS A 1085 -44.00 24.28 -11.33
CA LYS A 1085 -43.20 24.67 -10.16
C LYS A 1085 -44.04 25.22 -9.00
N THR A 1086 -45.32 25.53 -9.23
CA THR A 1086 -46.22 26.04 -8.19
C THR A 1086 -47.42 25.12 -7.93
N ILE A 1087 -47.93 25.18 -6.71
CA ILE A 1087 -49.15 24.48 -6.23
C ILE A 1087 -50.34 25.45 -6.06
N ASP A 1088 -50.21 26.73 -6.42
CA ASP A 1088 -51.27 27.73 -6.35
C ASP A 1088 -52.13 27.77 -7.63
N LYS A 1089 -53.17 28.63 -7.66
CA LYS A 1089 -54.10 28.77 -8.79
C LYS A 1089 -53.61 29.77 -9.84
N ASP A 1090 -52.51 30.47 -9.61
CA ASP A 1090 -52.08 31.58 -10.46
C ASP A 1090 -51.50 31.11 -11.81
N ASN A 1091 -51.26 29.79 -11.93
CA ASN A 1091 -50.83 29.09 -13.14
C ASN A 1091 -52.01 28.41 -13.90
N ALA A 1092 -53.26 28.77 -13.60
CA ALA A 1092 -54.46 28.04 -14.04
C ALA A 1092 -54.77 28.12 -15.55
N TYR A 1093 -54.24 29.10 -16.29
CA TYR A 1093 -54.67 29.38 -17.67
C TYR A 1093 -54.14 28.37 -18.70
N ALA A 1094 -52.87 27.96 -18.56
CA ALA A 1094 -52.24 26.96 -19.44
C ALA A 1094 -52.90 25.58 -19.30
N TRP A 1095 -53.39 25.26 -18.10
CA TRP A 1095 -53.76 23.89 -17.72
C TRP A 1095 -55.26 23.61 -17.85
N TRP A 1096 -56.08 24.65 -17.99
CA TRP A 1096 -57.53 24.54 -18.19
C TRP A 1096 -57.89 24.17 -19.65
N LYS A 1097 -57.10 24.65 -20.61
CA LYS A 1097 -57.37 24.57 -22.06
C LYS A 1097 -57.07 23.20 -22.68
N ILE A 1098 -56.09 22.48 -22.14
CA ILE A 1098 -55.57 21.21 -22.70
C ILE A 1098 -56.58 20.05 -22.63
N TYR A 1099 -57.49 20.04 -21.64
CA TYR A 1099 -58.36 18.88 -21.37
C TYR A 1099 -59.88 19.17 -21.44
N GLY A 1100 -60.29 20.31 -22.01
CA GLY A 1100 -61.69 20.65 -22.29
C GLY A 1100 -62.63 20.78 -21.07
N ILE A 1101 -63.87 21.21 -21.32
CA ILE A 1101 -64.98 21.18 -20.34
C ILE A 1101 -65.49 19.75 -20.24
N THR A 1102 -65.54 19.16 -19.05
CA THR A 1102 -66.24 17.90 -18.77
C THR A 1102 -67.54 18.21 -18.03
N PRO A 1103 -68.71 18.08 -18.66
CA PRO A 1103 -70.00 18.43 -18.05
C PRO A 1103 -70.54 17.41 -17.04
N ASP A 1104 -69.95 16.21 -16.92
CA ASP A 1104 -70.52 15.09 -16.16
C ASP A 1104 -69.77 14.79 -14.85
N ASP A 1105 -70.52 14.74 -13.74
CA ASP A 1105 -70.10 14.42 -12.36
C ASP A 1105 -69.73 12.93 -12.15
N ASN A 1106 -69.47 12.17 -13.23
CA ASN A 1106 -68.97 10.80 -13.12
C ASN A 1106 -67.51 10.80 -12.64
N LEU A 1107 -67.20 9.94 -11.66
CA LEU A 1107 -65.86 9.77 -11.05
C LEU A 1107 -64.72 9.62 -12.09
N GLU A 1108 -65.03 9.06 -13.26
CA GLU A 1108 -64.09 8.84 -14.37
C GLU A 1108 -63.59 10.14 -15.05
N ASN A 1109 -64.34 11.25 -14.94
CA ASN A 1109 -64.04 12.50 -15.66
C ASN A 1109 -63.51 13.63 -14.76
N ILE A 1110 -63.27 13.36 -13.48
CA ILE A 1110 -62.77 14.35 -12.53
C ILE A 1110 -61.28 14.63 -12.79
N LYS A 1111 -60.89 15.90 -12.80
CA LYS A 1111 -59.47 16.32 -12.89
C LYS A 1111 -58.89 16.47 -11.50
N VAL A 1112 -57.72 15.89 -11.28
CA VAL A 1112 -56.98 15.92 -10.01
C VAL A 1112 -55.59 16.51 -10.21
N ARG A 1113 -55.09 17.17 -9.16
CA ARG A 1113 -53.71 17.64 -9.08
C ARG A 1113 -52.93 16.70 -8.17
N ILE A 1114 -51.79 16.24 -8.68
CA ILE A 1114 -50.83 15.41 -7.98
C ILE A 1114 -49.63 16.27 -7.61
N ILE A 1115 -49.11 16.07 -6.41
CA ILE A 1115 -47.89 16.71 -5.90
C ILE A 1115 -46.81 15.64 -5.77
N PHE A 1116 -45.62 15.96 -6.30
CA PHE A 1116 -44.41 15.14 -6.19
C PHE A 1116 -43.31 15.91 -5.46
N ASN A 1117 -42.59 15.22 -4.58
CA ASN A 1117 -41.29 15.68 -4.12
C ASN A 1117 -40.30 15.60 -5.29
N LYS A 1118 -39.60 16.69 -5.63
CA LYS A 1118 -38.69 16.76 -6.78
C LYS A 1118 -37.48 15.84 -6.62
N ARG A 1119 -36.93 15.72 -5.41
CA ARG A 1119 -35.81 14.81 -5.09
C ARG A 1119 -36.25 13.36 -5.27
N ASP A 1120 -37.38 12.97 -4.68
CA ASP A 1120 -37.89 11.61 -4.84
C ASP A 1120 -38.21 11.30 -6.30
N LEU A 1121 -38.81 12.24 -7.03
CA LEU A 1121 -39.10 12.08 -8.45
C LEU A 1121 -37.83 11.83 -9.27
N LEU A 1122 -36.78 12.64 -9.07
CA LEU A 1122 -35.50 12.46 -9.76
C LEU A 1122 -34.81 11.17 -9.37
N LYS A 1123 -34.76 10.85 -8.06
CA LYS A 1123 -34.21 9.59 -7.55
C LYS A 1123 -34.90 8.40 -8.20
N ASN A 1124 -36.22 8.39 -8.27
CA ASN A 1124 -36.99 7.31 -8.90
C ASN A 1124 -36.76 7.19 -10.41
N ILE A 1125 -36.60 8.30 -11.12
CA ILE A 1125 -36.29 8.28 -12.55
C ILE A 1125 -34.88 7.72 -12.80
N LEU A 1126 -33.91 8.09 -11.95
CA LEU A 1126 -32.50 7.72 -12.08
C LEU A 1126 -32.15 6.36 -11.47
N LEU A 1127 -32.97 5.84 -10.55
CA LEU A 1127 -32.80 4.56 -9.83
C LEU A 1127 -32.60 3.38 -10.77
N LYS A 1128 -33.21 3.41 -11.95
CA LYS A 1128 -33.12 2.33 -12.96
C LYS A 1128 -31.74 2.22 -13.61
N LYS A 1129 -30.85 3.21 -13.44
CA LYS A 1129 -29.48 3.26 -13.96
C LYS A 1129 -29.34 2.87 -15.45
N ASP A 1130 -30.27 3.28 -16.31
CA ASP A 1130 -30.27 2.85 -17.72
C ASP A 1130 -29.40 3.75 -18.62
N LYS A 1131 -28.19 3.25 -18.85
CA LYS A 1131 -27.14 3.77 -19.74
C LYS A 1131 -27.50 3.99 -21.21
N ASN A 1132 -28.60 3.41 -21.71
CA ASN A 1132 -29.05 3.64 -23.08
C ASN A 1132 -29.83 4.95 -23.23
N PHE A 1133 -30.00 5.68 -22.12
CA PHE A 1133 -30.68 6.96 -22.09
C PHE A 1133 -29.78 8.10 -21.64
N GLU A 1134 -30.03 9.26 -22.23
CA GLU A 1134 -29.63 10.56 -21.69
C GLU A 1134 -30.83 11.14 -20.95
N TYR A 1135 -30.62 11.53 -19.70
CA TYR A 1135 -31.64 12.14 -18.86
C TYR A 1135 -31.40 13.64 -18.81
N TYR A 1136 -32.45 14.41 -19.08
CA TYR A 1136 -32.41 15.85 -19.08
C TYR A 1136 -33.44 16.38 -18.10
N PHE A 1137 -32.98 17.23 -17.18
CA PHE A 1137 -33.81 17.86 -16.16
C PHE A 1137 -33.49 19.35 -16.14
N GLY A 1138 -34.49 20.21 -15.98
CA GLY A 1138 -34.27 21.65 -16.07
C GLY A 1138 -35.54 22.44 -15.88
N ASP A 1139 -35.42 23.60 -15.25
CA ASP A 1139 -36.47 24.62 -15.30
C ASP A 1139 -36.43 25.37 -16.63
N ILE A 1140 -37.59 25.86 -17.08
CA ILE A 1140 -37.65 26.63 -18.33
C ILE A 1140 -37.12 28.05 -18.18
N LYS A 1141 -36.48 28.55 -19.23
CA LYS A 1141 -35.98 29.92 -19.35
C LYS A 1141 -36.75 30.69 -20.40
N TYR A 1142 -37.02 31.96 -20.12
CA TYR A 1142 -37.78 32.81 -21.03
C TYR A 1142 -36.86 33.68 -21.89
N ILE A 1143 -36.97 33.52 -23.21
CA ILE A 1143 -36.16 34.24 -24.20
C ILE A 1143 -37.06 35.05 -25.16
N GLY A 1144 -36.47 36.02 -25.88
CA GLY A 1144 -37.17 36.83 -26.88
C GLY A 1144 -37.64 36.02 -28.11
N ASP A 1145 -38.45 36.63 -28.97
CA ASP A 1145 -39.03 35.93 -30.13
C ASP A 1145 -38.01 35.73 -31.27
N LYS A 1146 -38.01 34.51 -31.84
CA LYS A 1146 -37.22 33.94 -32.97
C LYS A 1146 -35.81 33.42 -32.64
N LYS A 1147 -35.69 32.08 -32.64
CA LYS A 1147 -34.47 31.35 -33.08
C LYS A 1147 -34.70 30.71 -34.45
N GLU A 1148 -33.63 30.57 -35.25
CA GLU A 1148 -33.64 29.70 -36.43
C GLU A 1148 -33.70 28.24 -35.97
N LYS A 1149 -34.30 27.36 -36.79
CA LYS A 1149 -34.47 25.94 -36.46
C LYS A 1149 -33.08 25.30 -36.24
N ASN A 1150 -32.80 24.81 -35.03
CA ASN A 1150 -31.60 24.08 -34.67
C ASN A 1150 -31.98 22.84 -33.83
N ASP A 1151 -31.09 21.84 -33.76
CA ASP A 1151 -31.30 20.61 -32.99
C ASP A 1151 -30.62 20.64 -31.59
N ASP A 1152 -30.37 21.83 -31.04
CA ASP A 1152 -29.78 21.99 -29.71
C ASP A 1152 -30.79 21.59 -28.62
N ILE A 1153 -30.35 20.74 -27.69
CA ILE A 1153 -31.12 20.28 -26.55
C ILE A 1153 -31.55 21.42 -25.62
N LYS A 1154 -30.79 22.52 -25.60
CA LYS A 1154 -31.11 23.71 -24.80
C LYS A 1154 -32.46 24.33 -25.17
N ASP A 1155 -32.85 24.24 -26.44
CA ASP A 1155 -34.10 24.81 -26.93
C ASP A 1155 -35.33 24.12 -26.31
N PHE A 1156 -35.21 22.88 -25.81
CA PHE A 1156 -36.27 22.23 -25.04
C PHE A 1156 -36.55 22.90 -23.67
N PHE A 1157 -35.56 23.59 -23.11
CA PHE A 1157 -35.70 24.31 -21.84
C PHE A 1157 -35.95 25.81 -22.05
N GLU A 1158 -36.22 26.25 -23.26
CA GLU A 1158 -36.47 27.66 -23.57
C GLU A 1158 -37.90 27.90 -24.07
N LYS A 1159 -38.48 29.04 -23.67
CA LYS A 1159 -39.83 29.44 -24.05
C LYS A 1159 -39.89 30.94 -24.35
N SER A 1160 -40.79 31.38 -25.23
CA SER A 1160 -41.01 32.81 -25.49
C SER A 1160 -41.46 33.52 -24.22
N THR A 1161 -40.98 34.76 -24.03
CA THR A 1161 -41.45 35.63 -22.94
C THR A 1161 -42.97 35.84 -22.90
N SER A 1162 -43.68 35.57 -24.00
CA SER A 1162 -45.14 35.58 -24.10
C SER A 1162 -45.83 34.54 -23.19
N PHE A 1163 -45.10 33.48 -22.82
CA PHE A 1163 -45.56 32.39 -21.95
C PHE A 1163 -45.01 32.48 -20.53
N LYS A 1164 -44.53 33.66 -20.08
CA LYS A 1164 -43.97 33.88 -18.73
C LYS A 1164 -44.87 33.46 -17.55
N PHE A 1165 -46.16 33.27 -17.81
CA PHE A 1165 -47.10 32.77 -16.83
C PHE A 1165 -46.93 31.26 -16.56
N GLU A 1166 -46.36 30.48 -17.48
CA GLU A 1166 -46.20 29.02 -17.40
C GLU A 1166 -44.90 28.60 -16.72
N ARG A 1167 -44.84 28.60 -15.40
CA ARG A 1167 -43.61 28.19 -14.68
C ARG A 1167 -43.44 26.67 -14.63
N GLU A 1168 -42.59 26.13 -15.51
CA GLU A 1168 -42.42 24.68 -15.70
C GLU A 1168 -41.04 24.15 -15.28
N PHE A 1169 -41.05 22.97 -14.66
CA PHE A 1169 -39.93 22.05 -14.58
C PHE A 1169 -40.12 20.95 -15.63
N ARG A 1170 -39.10 20.70 -16.44
CA ARG A 1170 -39.15 19.76 -17.56
C ARG A 1170 -38.24 18.57 -17.36
N ILE A 1171 -38.75 17.44 -17.82
CA ILE A 1171 -38.04 16.17 -17.89
C ILE A 1171 -38.06 15.70 -19.34
N LEU A 1172 -36.90 15.32 -19.85
CA LEU A 1172 -36.76 14.69 -21.15
C LEU A 1172 -35.80 13.51 -21.03
N ILE A 1173 -36.23 12.36 -21.57
CA ILE A 1173 -35.41 11.16 -21.65
C ILE A 1173 -35.24 10.82 -23.12
N LYS A 1174 -33.98 10.77 -23.56
CA LYS A 1174 -33.60 10.55 -24.94
C LYS A 1174 -32.85 9.23 -25.05
N TYR A 1175 -33.25 8.40 -26.00
CA TYR A 1175 -32.56 7.16 -26.30
C TYR A 1175 -31.32 7.46 -27.15
N ILE A 1176 -30.17 6.91 -26.74
CA ILE A 1176 -28.88 7.08 -27.42
C ILE A 1176 -28.30 5.77 -27.96
N GLY A 1177 -29.05 4.67 -27.91
CA GLY A 1177 -28.63 3.41 -28.50
C GLY A 1177 -28.48 3.48 -30.04
N ILE A 1178 -27.71 2.51 -30.56
CA ILE A 1178 -27.26 2.44 -31.95
C ILE A 1178 -28.38 1.88 -32.87
N ASP A 1179 -29.29 1.09 -32.32
CA ASP A 1179 -30.42 0.51 -33.05
C ASP A 1179 -31.46 1.58 -33.42
N GLU A 1180 -32.11 1.43 -34.59
CA GLU A 1180 -33.40 2.09 -34.84
C GLU A 1180 -34.31 1.80 -33.63
N ILE A 1181 -35.01 2.83 -33.13
CA ILE A 1181 -35.98 2.70 -32.01
C ILE A 1181 -36.79 1.42 -32.30
N PRO A 1182 -36.70 0.35 -31.49
CA PRO A 1182 -37.23 -0.95 -31.87
C PRO A 1182 -38.73 -0.84 -32.12
N ASN A 1183 -39.10 -0.75 -33.40
CA ASN A 1183 -40.48 -0.62 -33.86
C ASN A 1183 -41.29 -1.91 -33.62
N ASP A 1184 -40.65 -3.02 -33.22
CA ASP A 1184 -41.27 -4.35 -33.29
C ASP A 1184 -41.36 -5.14 -31.98
N LYS A 1185 -41.25 -4.50 -30.80
CA LYS A 1185 -41.59 -5.18 -29.51
C LYS A 1185 -42.79 -4.61 -28.75
N TYR A 1186 -43.40 -3.53 -29.24
CA TYR A 1186 -44.66 -2.97 -28.71
C TYR A 1186 -45.70 -2.84 -29.83
N ASN A 1187 -46.27 -3.99 -30.18
CA ASN A 1187 -47.21 -4.21 -31.28
C ASN A 1187 -48.37 -3.17 -31.35
N ASP A 1188 -48.55 -2.58 -32.53
CA ASP A 1188 -49.78 -2.01 -33.13
C ASP A 1188 -50.69 -1.05 -32.35
N LYS A 1189 -50.31 -0.52 -31.18
CA LYS A 1189 -51.20 0.39 -30.41
C LYS A 1189 -50.72 1.80 -30.10
N TYR A 1190 -49.43 2.14 -30.26
CA TYR A 1190 -48.93 3.46 -29.89
C TYR A 1190 -47.83 3.99 -30.83
N LYS A 1191 -48.23 4.75 -31.86
CA LYS A 1191 -47.34 5.68 -32.55
C LYS A 1191 -47.01 6.84 -31.60
N ILE A 1192 -45.71 6.94 -31.26
CA ILE A 1192 -45.01 8.03 -30.57
C ILE A 1192 -45.39 8.27 -29.07
N PHE A 1193 -44.38 8.33 -28.19
CA PHE A 1193 -44.28 8.75 -26.76
C PHE A 1193 -45.21 8.22 -25.63
N PHE A 1194 -44.96 7.08 -24.97
CA PHE A 1194 -45.87 6.62 -23.90
C PHE A 1194 -45.19 5.84 -22.75
N LYS A 1195 -45.20 6.42 -21.53
CA LYS A 1195 -45.01 5.80 -20.19
C LYS A 1195 -43.57 5.56 -19.70
N LEU A 1196 -43.32 5.93 -18.44
CA LEU A 1196 -42.07 5.68 -17.70
C LEU A 1196 -42.40 4.87 -16.43
N ASP A 1197 -41.91 3.64 -16.28
CA ASP A 1197 -42.18 2.88 -15.04
C ASP A 1197 -41.39 3.46 -13.85
N LEU A 1198 -42.02 3.52 -12.68
CA LEU A 1198 -41.48 4.09 -11.44
C LEU A 1198 -41.60 3.08 -10.29
N ASP A 1199 -40.84 3.27 -9.21
CA ASP A 1199 -40.97 2.44 -7.99
C ASP A 1199 -42.32 2.66 -7.30
N ASN A 1200 -42.92 1.59 -6.76
CA ASN A 1200 -44.15 1.60 -5.99
C ASN A 1200 -44.09 2.55 -4.77
N LYS A 1201 -42.89 2.80 -4.23
CA LYS A 1201 -42.66 3.78 -3.15
C LYS A 1201 -43.11 5.19 -3.53
N LEU A 1202 -42.89 5.62 -4.77
CA LEU A 1202 -43.29 6.97 -5.23
C LEU A 1202 -44.82 7.09 -5.35
N TYR A 1203 -45.52 6.01 -5.71
CA TYR A 1203 -46.98 6.00 -5.77
C TYR A 1203 -47.65 6.00 -4.39
N LYS A 1204 -46.99 5.39 -3.38
CA LYS A 1204 -47.41 5.45 -1.98
C LYS A 1204 -47.29 6.85 -1.36
N SER A 1205 -46.38 7.68 -1.88
CA SER A 1205 -46.17 9.06 -1.41
C SER A 1205 -46.97 10.12 -2.18
N ILE A 1206 -47.70 9.74 -3.24
CA ILE A 1206 -48.58 10.65 -3.97
C ILE A 1206 -49.68 11.19 -3.06
N THR A 1207 -49.74 12.52 -2.97
CA THR A 1207 -50.82 13.22 -2.28
C THR A 1207 -51.67 14.02 -3.27
N LEU A 1208 -52.96 14.10 -2.97
CA LEU A 1208 -53.90 14.96 -3.67
C LEU A 1208 -53.94 16.34 -3.02
N ASP A 1209 -53.93 17.39 -3.84
CA ASP A 1209 -54.25 18.74 -3.36
C ASP A 1209 -55.67 18.75 -2.76
N ASN A 1210 -55.83 19.31 -1.56
CA ASN A 1210 -57.09 19.40 -0.82
C ASN A 1210 -58.21 20.13 -1.60
N LYS A 1211 -57.87 20.92 -2.62
CA LYS A 1211 -58.80 21.62 -3.52
C LYS A 1211 -59.12 20.78 -4.77
N LEU A 1212 -59.72 19.60 -4.58
CA LEU A 1212 -60.17 18.70 -5.67
C LEU A 1212 -61.34 19.30 -6.47
N SER A 1213 -61.05 20.10 -7.51
CA SER A 1213 -61.82 20.42 -8.75
C SER A 1213 -61.18 21.66 -9.40
N PHE A 1214 -60.80 21.57 -10.67
CA PHE A 1214 -60.27 22.70 -11.47
C PHE A 1214 -61.32 23.41 -12.32
N ASP A 1215 -62.62 23.22 -12.03
CA ASP A 1215 -63.64 24.11 -12.57
C ASP A 1215 -63.68 25.40 -11.72
N PRO A 1216 -63.24 26.56 -12.24
CA PRO A 1216 -63.33 27.82 -11.51
C PRO A 1216 -64.79 28.24 -11.20
N TYR A 1217 -65.78 27.57 -11.80
CA TYR A 1217 -67.20 27.85 -11.67
C TYR A 1217 -68.01 26.77 -10.92
N ARG A 1218 -67.41 25.62 -10.56
CA ARG A 1218 -68.10 24.52 -9.85
C ARG A 1218 -67.16 23.72 -8.92
N ASN A 1219 -67.48 23.70 -7.62
CA ASN A 1219 -66.78 22.86 -6.64
C ASN A 1219 -67.40 21.46 -6.60
N LEU A 1220 -66.55 20.42 -6.56
CA LEU A 1220 -66.97 19.06 -6.25
C LEU A 1220 -67.62 19.00 -4.86
N GLU A 1221 -68.75 18.30 -4.74
CA GLU A 1221 -69.39 18.05 -3.44
C GLU A 1221 -68.47 17.21 -2.53
N GLY A 1222 -68.57 17.42 -1.21
CA GLY A 1222 -67.71 16.73 -0.23
C GLY A 1222 -67.74 15.21 -0.34
N LYS A 1223 -68.91 14.61 -0.66
CA LYS A 1223 -69.06 13.17 -0.84
C LYS A 1223 -68.18 12.60 -1.96
N HIS A 1224 -67.99 13.35 -3.06
CA HIS A 1224 -67.16 12.93 -4.18
C HIS A 1224 -65.67 13.08 -3.85
N LYS A 1225 -65.29 14.11 -3.07
CA LYS A 1225 -63.91 14.29 -2.61
C LYS A 1225 -63.46 13.15 -1.70
N GLU A 1226 -64.31 12.75 -0.77
CA GLU A 1226 -64.04 11.62 0.12
C GLU A 1226 -64.01 10.29 -0.64
N ALA A 1227 -64.92 10.09 -1.62
CA ALA A 1227 -64.88 8.91 -2.49
C ALA A 1227 -63.57 8.83 -3.30
N ILE A 1228 -63.09 9.93 -3.87
CA ILE A 1228 -61.81 9.99 -4.60
C ILE A 1228 -60.64 9.65 -3.68
N LYS A 1229 -60.58 10.23 -2.49
CA LYS A 1229 -59.52 9.94 -1.51
C LYS A 1229 -59.52 8.47 -1.11
N HIS A 1230 -60.71 7.90 -0.88
CA HIS A 1230 -60.87 6.49 -0.54
C HIS A 1230 -60.39 5.58 -1.69
N ILE A 1231 -60.84 5.82 -2.92
CA ILE A 1231 -60.46 5.03 -4.09
C ILE A 1231 -58.96 5.14 -4.36
N LEU A 1232 -58.37 6.34 -4.20
CA LEU A 1232 -56.93 6.52 -4.32
C LEU A 1232 -56.19 5.71 -3.25
N LYS A 1233 -56.66 5.78 -1.99
CA LYS A 1233 -56.05 5.04 -0.88
C LYS A 1233 -56.12 3.53 -1.09
N GLU A 1234 -57.27 3.02 -1.54
CA GLU A 1234 -57.42 1.61 -1.93
C GLU A 1234 -56.48 1.19 -3.06
N ALA A 1235 -56.25 2.05 -4.05
CA ALA A 1235 -55.31 1.77 -5.13
C ALA A 1235 -53.85 1.77 -4.62
N GLN A 1236 -53.51 2.71 -3.72
CA GLN A 1236 -52.18 2.79 -3.10
C GLN A 1236 -51.89 1.64 -2.13
N ASP A 1237 -52.90 1.12 -1.44
CA ASP A 1237 -52.75 -0.01 -0.50
C ASP A 1237 -52.64 -1.37 -1.22
N LYS A 1238 -53.00 -1.44 -2.51
CA LYS A 1238 -52.91 -2.66 -3.34
C LYS A 1238 -51.54 -2.88 -3.98
N ILE A 1239 -50.72 -1.84 -4.08
CA ILE A 1239 -49.33 -1.87 -4.55
C ILE A 1239 -48.37 -1.82 -3.36
#